data_AF-A0A1V6CWT4-F1
#
_entry.id   AF-A0A1V6CWT4-F1
#
_cell.length_a   1.000
_cell.length_b   1.000
_cell.length_c   1.000
_cell.angle_alpha   90.00
_cell.angle_beta   90.00
_cell.angle_gamma   90.00
#
_symmetry.space_group_name_H-M   'P 1'
#
loop_
_entity.id
_entity.type
_entity.pdbx_description
1 polymer ?
#
loop_
_entity_poly.entity_id
_entity_poly.type
_entity_poly.pdbx_seq_one_letter_code
_entity_poly.pdbx_strand_id
1 'polypeptide(L)'
;MIARIHRFAGIAILAISMLLVTAAQGLGARGKKQVDKPDFTKGDKIPDGASHDWNLGATGLRGWIYTSQTSTTDARQICVTKVDKGSPADGTLAVGDVILGVGGKVFSYDPRTEFGKALTVAESEAGAGNLSLIRWRGGKTDAVVVKLPVLGTYSATAPYDCPKSRRILEQGCKVLAQRMAEPSYSRQNGIPRSLNALALLASGKAEYLPLVKKEAQWAAKFQCGGFQPWYYGYVISLLAEYKMATGDESVLPGMRRLVREAALGQSVVGSWSHGWAEPDGRACAYGMMNAPGIPLTSSLILARKAGVSEAGPAIERSVRLLRFYVGKGCIPYGDHVPWIQNHESNGKNGMASVMFSLLGESKAAEYFSRMGTAAHGAERDYGHTGNFFNILWAMPSISLSGPNATGAWMDEFGAWYFDLARQWDGTFVHQGPPDVKGDKYTGWDCTGVFLLAYAMPLKKIYLTGKGESQVPQISMAEAKSIVEDGGGWTRGDRKSFYDSLTIDQLLARLGNWSPVVRQRVAEALARRKDNVIDRLIGMLDAKDAYARYGACRAIEMQKDRGAPAVAALLKTFRSDDLWLRILSAEALAGIGGPARSAAPEILERLTKSDPKNDPRNMEQRYLSFALFDRKGGLLSKSLTGIDRELLGKAVRAGLKNEDGKARSSLAIVYDQLTFDEIKPLLPAILDAVAERAPSGIMFSDGIRTKGLALLAKHHVAEAMPLCLDILDIERWGKNGRIMGCLKALQSYGGAARPLLPRLLELEKQLANHREAKMLQPHTELLRKIIAKVKADTNPPKLRSIKEL
;
A
#
# COMPACT_ATOMS: atom_id res chain seq x y z
N MET A 1 -35.75 -6.78 29.61
CA MET A 1 -36.34 -6.80 28.25
C MET A 1 -35.19 -6.91 27.25
N ILE A 2 -34.45 -8.03 27.24
CA ILE A 2 -34.70 -9.29 26.52
C ILE A 2 -34.80 -9.13 24.99
N ALA A 3 -33.77 -9.66 24.35
CA ALA A 3 -33.69 -10.23 23.00
C ALA A 3 -33.89 -9.32 21.78
N ARG A 4 -32.80 -9.17 21.00
CA ARG A 4 -32.79 -9.64 19.59
C ARG A 4 -31.36 -9.89 19.11
N ILE A 5 -31.01 -11.16 19.19
CA ILE A 5 -29.98 -11.85 18.40
C ILE A 5 -30.42 -11.84 16.94
N HIS A 6 -29.54 -11.44 16.01
CA HIS A 6 -29.43 -11.81 14.58
C HIS A 6 -28.41 -10.83 13.94
N ARG A 7 -27.43 -11.16 13.10
CA ARG A 7 -26.92 -12.40 12.48
C ARG A 7 -25.45 -12.06 12.16
N PHE A 8 -24.50 -12.64 12.89
CA PHE A 8 -23.08 -12.59 12.52
C PHE A 8 -22.66 -14.00 12.10
N ALA A 9 -22.89 -14.30 10.83
CA ALA A 9 -22.33 -15.48 10.18
C ALA A 9 -21.72 -14.99 8.87
N GLY A 10 -20.39 -14.80 8.86
CA GLY A 10 -19.68 -14.38 7.64
C GLY A 10 -18.36 -13.64 7.84
N ILE A 11 -17.55 -13.95 8.86
CA ILE A 11 -16.22 -13.30 9.05
C ILE A 11 -15.05 -14.31 9.08
N ALA A 12 -15.30 -15.62 9.04
CA ALA A 12 -14.25 -16.60 9.38
C ALA A 12 -13.35 -17.12 8.23
N ILE A 13 -13.49 -16.69 6.97
CA ILE A 13 -12.65 -17.21 5.87
C ILE A 13 -12.12 -16.07 5.00
N LEU A 14 -11.15 -15.31 5.50
CA LEU A 14 -10.39 -14.37 4.67
C LEU A 14 -8.98 -14.07 5.20
N ALA A 15 -8.41 -14.99 6.00
CA ALA A 15 -7.13 -14.81 6.68
C ALA A 15 -6.01 -15.77 6.23
N ILE A 16 -6.13 -16.39 5.04
CA ILE A 16 -5.09 -17.27 4.48
C ILE A 16 -4.57 -16.68 3.17
N SER A 17 -3.85 -15.55 3.24
CA SER A 17 -3.01 -15.06 2.12
C SER A 17 -1.81 -14.20 2.55
N MET A 18 -1.54 -14.02 3.85
CA MET A 18 -0.46 -13.13 4.35
C MET A 18 0.75 -13.85 4.95
N LEU A 19 0.90 -15.15 4.73
CA LEU A 19 2.14 -15.87 5.01
C LEU A 19 2.99 -15.88 3.74
N LEU A 20 3.87 -14.89 3.57
CA LEU A 20 5.20 -14.94 2.92
C LEU A 20 5.69 -13.52 2.57
N VAL A 21 6.31 -12.83 3.54
CA VAL A 21 7.14 -11.62 3.28
C VAL A 21 8.59 -11.84 3.74
N THR A 22 9.04 -13.09 3.75
CA THR A 22 10.48 -13.45 3.81
C THR A 22 10.89 -14.37 2.67
N ALA A 23 10.21 -14.26 1.53
CA ALA A 23 10.63 -14.83 0.25
C ALA A 23 10.13 -13.93 -0.89
N ALA A 24 10.67 -12.72 -0.97
CA ALA A 24 10.60 -11.90 -2.19
C ALA A 24 11.72 -12.27 -3.19
N GLN A 25 12.30 -13.46 -3.05
CA GLN A 25 12.99 -14.20 -4.09
C GLN A 25 12.28 -15.56 -4.16
N GLY A 26 11.48 -15.80 -5.21
CA GLY A 26 10.90 -17.12 -5.48
C GLY A 26 9.41 -17.35 -5.23
N LEU A 27 8.55 -16.32 -5.13
CA LEU A 27 7.11 -16.51 -5.35
C LEU A 27 6.76 -16.17 -6.80
N GLY A 28 7.12 -17.10 -7.68
CA GLY A 28 6.39 -17.31 -8.92
C GLY A 28 4.91 -17.55 -8.60
N ALA A 29 4.07 -17.11 -9.53
CA ALA A 29 2.62 -17.27 -9.57
C ALA A 29 2.09 -18.41 -8.67
N ARG A 30 1.33 -18.05 -7.62
CA ARG A 30 0.27 -18.95 -7.15
C ARG A 30 -0.67 -19.09 -8.34
N GLY A 31 -0.59 -20.22 -9.04
CA GLY A 31 -1.32 -20.50 -10.26
C GLY A 31 -2.82 -20.32 -10.05
N LYS A 32 -3.34 -19.13 -10.37
CA LYS A 32 -4.73 -19.00 -10.77
C LYS A 32 -4.85 -19.86 -12.02
N LYS A 33 -5.76 -20.84 -12.03
CA LYS A 33 -6.09 -21.61 -13.23
C LYS A 33 -6.23 -20.61 -14.38
N GLN A 34 -5.36 -20.73 -15.37
CA GLN A 34 -5.45 -19.94 -16.58
C GLN A 34 -6.79 -20.29 -17.22
N VAL A 35 -7.60 -19.27 -17.48
CA VAL A 35 -8.82 -19.45 -18.25
C VAL A 35 -8.36 -19.67 -19.69
N ASP A 36 -8.89 -20.69 -20.37
CA ASP A 36 -8.61 -20.91 -21.80
C ASP A 36 -9.01 -19.66 -22.58
N LYS A 37 -8.20 -19.26 -23.56
CA LYS A 37 -8.47 -18.07 -24.37
C LYS A 37 -9.59 -18.41 -25.37
N PRO A 38 -10.82 -17.91 -25.19
CA PRO A 38 -11.92 -18.25 -26.08
C PRO A 38 -11.75 -17.56 -27.44
N ASP A 39 -12.22 -18.22 -28.48
CA ASP A 39 -12.46 -17.64 -29.80
C ASP A 39 -13.97 -17.55 -30.04
N PHE A 40 -14.55 -16.40 -29.74
CA PHE A 40 -15.99 -16.17 -29.84
C PHE A 40 -16.50 -16.25 -31.29
N THR A 41 -15.60 -16.07 -32.28
CA THR A 41 -15.95 -16.25 -33.70
C THR A 41 -16.13 -17.71 -34.10
N LYS A 42 -15.72 -18.64 -33.23
CA LYS A 42 -15.92 -20.09 -33.38
C LYS A 42 -17.02 -20.65 -32.48
N GLY A 43 -17.74 -19.77 -31.77
CA GLY A 43 -18.83 -20.16 -30.88
C GLY A 43 -18.42 -20.51 -29.45
N ASP A 44 -17.16 -20.24 -29.08
CA ASP A 44 -16.73 -20.36 -27.68
C ASP A 44 -17.54 -19.41 -26.78
N LYS A 45 -17.75 -19.81 -25.52
CA LYS A 45 -18.49 -19.02 -24.54
C LYS A 45 -17.54 -18.31 -23.58
N ILE A 46 -18.04 -17.25 -22.93
CA ILE A 46 -17.34 -16.66 -21.79
C ILE A 46 -17.22 -17.75 -20.71
N PRO A 47 -16.01 -18.04 -20.22
CA PRO A 47 -15.82 -19.14 -19.27
C PRO A 47 -16.58 -18.94 -17.95
N ASP A 48 -17.08 -20.02 -17.38
CA ASP A 48 -17.90 -19.99 -16.17
C ASP A 48 -17.18 -19.30 -15.01
N GLY A 49 -17.86 -18.33 -14.38
CA GLY A 49 -17.32 -17.55 -13.27
C GLY A 49 -16.37 -16.41 -13.67
N ALA A 50 -16.10 -16.20 -14.97
CA ALA A 50 -15.39 -15.03 -15.49
C ALA A 50 -16.35 -13.84 -15.68
N SER A 51 -16.82 -13.28 -14.57
CA SER A 51 -17.92 -12.32 -14.55
C SER A 51 -17.52 -10.85 -14.75
N HIS A 52 -16.23 -10.55 -14.88
CA HIS A 52 -15.76 -9.17 -15.04
C HIS A 52 -15.79 -8.73 -16.50
N ASP A 53 -16.56 -7.68 -16.79
CA ASP A 53 -16.63 -7.01 -18.08
C ASP A 53 -16.35 -5.51 -17.91
N TRP A 54 -16.03 -4.83 -19.01
CA TRP A 54 -15.65 -3.41 -19.01
C TRP A 54 -16.70 -2.55 -19.69
N ASN A 55 -16.86 -1.32 -19.21
CA ASN A 55 -17.58 -0.31 -19.97
C ASN A 55 -16.76 0.08 -21.20
N LEU A 56 -17.39 0.15 -22.37
CA LEU A 56 -16.72 0.50 -23.63
C LEU A 56 -17.00 1.97 -23.99
N GLY A 57 -16.73 2.86 -23.03
CA GLY A 57 -16.93 4.29 -23.16
C GLY A 57 -18.38 4.73 -23.35
N ALA A 58 -18.54 5.85 -24.04
CA ALA A 58 -19.83 6.50 -24.28
C ALA A 58 -20.72 5.77 -25.30
N THR A 59 -20.42 4.50 -25.61
CA THR A 59 -21.17 3.70 -26.59
C THR A 59 -22.46 3.12 -26.00
N GLY A 60 -22.52 2.92 -24.67
CA GLY A 60 -23.57 2.13 -24.02
C GLY A 60 -23.35 0.62 -24.07
N LEU A 61 -22.16 0.19 -24.49
CA LEU A 61 -21.77 -1.21 -24.49
C LEU A 61 -21.02 -1.58 -23.21
N ARG A 62 -21.23 -2.82 -22.76
CA ARG A 62 -20.25 -3.54 -21.94
C ARG A 62 -19.67 -4.70 -22.74
N GLY A 63 -18.42 -5.03 -22.46
CA GLY A 63 -17.71 -6.09 -23.16
C GLY A 63 -16.77 -6.87 -22.27
N TRP A 64 -16.79 -8.19 -22.42
CA TRP A 64 -15.83 -9.08 -21.79
C TRP A 64 -14.56 -9.19 -22.62
N ILE A 65 -13.41 -9.13 -21.95
CA ILE A 65 -12.08 -9.15 -22.56
C ILE A 65 -11.24 -10.22 -21.87
N TYR A 66 -10.61 -11.07 -22.67
CA TYR A 66 -9.76 -12.14 -22.15
C TYR A 66 -8.64 -11.60 -21.26
N THR A 67 -8.47 -12.20 -20.09
CA THR A 67 -7.41 -11.84 -19.14
C THR A 67 -6.48 -13.03 -18.90
N SER A 68 -5.19 -12.84 -19.19
CA SER A 68 -4.10 -13.77 -18.87
C SER A 68 -3.14 -13.11 -17.88
N GLN A 69 -2.77 -13.82 -16.82
CA GLN A 69 -1.79 -13.35 -15.82
C GLN A 69 -2.03 -11.90 -15.32
N THR A 70 -3.29 -11.53 -15.10
CA THR A 70 -3.71 -10.16 -14.74
C THR A 70 -3.33 -9.09 -15.79
N SER A 71 -3.50 -9.43 -17.07
CA SER A 71 -3.30 -8.55 -18.22
C SER A 71 -4.28 -8.93 -19.34
N THR A 72 -4.73 -7.94 -20.12
CA THR A 72 -5.58 -8.14 -21.31
C THR A 72 -4.79 -7.97 -22.62
N THR A 73 -3.46 -7.83 -22.54
CA THR A 73 -2.59 -7.59 -23.70
C THR A 73 -2.61 -8.72 -24.74
N ASP A 74 -2.95 -9.94 -24.33
CA ASP A 74 -3.11 -11.10 -25.23
C ASP A 74 -4.51 -11.20 -25.86
N ALA A 75 -5.47 -10.37 -25.43
CA ALA A 75 -6.83 -10.41 -25.97
C ALA A 75 -6.87 -9.81 -27.39
N ARG A 76 -7.67 -10.42 -28.27
CA ARG A 76 -7.86 -9.97 -29.66
C ARG A 76 -9.34 -9.82 -30.04
N GLN A 77 -10.21 -9.99 -29.06
CA GLN A 77 -11.65 -9.99 -29.21
C GLN A 77 -12.28 -9.35 -27.96
N ILE A 78 -13.34 -8.59 -28.16
CA ILE A 78 -14.23 -8.12 -27.09
C ILE A 78 -15.61 -8.73 -27.36
N CYS A 79 -16.12 -9.54 -26.43
CA CYS A 79 -17.46 -10.11 -26.53
C CYS A 79 -18.46 -9.16 -25.87
N VAL A 80 -19.44 -8.65 -26.63
CA VAL A 80 -20.44 -7.70 -26.12
C VAL A 80 -21.38 -8.42 -25.15
N THR A 81 -21.35 -7.99 -23.89
CA THR A 81 -22.14 -8.56 -22.79
C THR A 81 -23.41 -7.77 -22.51
N LYS A 82 -23.44 -6.49 -22.89
CA LYS A 82 -24.60 -5.60 -22.67
C LYS A 82 -24.66 -4.51 -23.74
N VAL A 83 -25.88 -4.15 -24.14
CA VAL A 83 -26.19 -2.94 -24.92
C VAL A 83 -27.30 -2.19 -24.19
N ASP A 84 -27.05 -0.94 -23.81
CA ASP A 84 -28.07 -0.11 -23.17
C ASP A 84 -29.08 0.41 -24.19
N LYS A 85 -30.37 0.33 -23.83
CA LYS A 85 -31.45 0.86 -24.66
C LYS A 85 -31.34 2.39 -24.78
N GLY A 86 -31.48 2.91 -26.00
CA GLY A 86 -31.36 4.34 -26.32
C GLY A 86 -29.92 4.87 -26.34
N SER A 87 -28.93 3.99 -26.14
CA SER A 87 -27.52 4.38 -26.23
C SER A 87 -27.05 4.49 -27.69
N PRO A 88 -25.90 5.12 -27.96
CA PRO A 88 -25.33 5.20 -29.31
C PRO A 88 -25.16 3.87 -30.05
N ALA A 89 -24.95 2.78 -29.31
CA ALA A 89 -24.78 1.46 -29.91
C ALA A 89 -26.10 0.67 -30.07
N ASP A 90 -27.21 1.17 -29.51
CA ASP A 90 -28.53 0.54 -29.64
C ASP A 90 -28.95 0.46 -31.12
N GLY A 91 -29.51 -0.67 -31.53
CA GLY A 91 -29.82 -1.00 -32.92
C GLY A 91 -28.62 -1.26 -33.85
N THR A 92 -27.41 -0.83 -33.50
CA THR A 92 -26.19 -1.08 -34.31
C THR A 92 -25.49 -2.37 -33.87
N LEU A 93 -25.31 -2.53 -32.56
CA LEU A 93 -24.69 -3.69 -31.92
C LEU A 93 -25.73 -4.47 -31.11
N ALA A 94 -25.44 -5.75 -30.86
CA ALA A 94 -26.28 -6.64 -30.06
C ALA A 94 -25.41 -7.44 -29.08
N VAL A 95 -26.04 -7.93 -28.00
CA VAL A 95 -25.38 -8.86 -27.07
C VAL A 95 -24.94 -10.11 -27.84
N GLY A 96 -23.70 -10.54 -27.62
CA GLY A 96 -23.07 -11.65 -28.33
C GLY A 96 -22.29 -11.24 -29.58
N ASP A 97 -22.35 -9.97 -30.01
CA ASP A 97 -21.43 -9.45 -31.03
C ASP A 97 -19.99 -9.55 -30.55
N VAL A 98 -19.08 -9.81 -31.49
CA VAL A 98 -17.64 -9.87 -31.22
C VAL A 98 -16.97 -8.70 -31.92
N ILE A 99 -16.37 -7.80 -31.16
CA ILE A 99 -15.57 -6.70 -31.72
C ILE A 99 -14.15 -7.24 -31.88
N LEU A 100 -13.65 -7.21 -33.12
CA LEU A 100 -12.34 -7.70 -33.52
C LEU A 100 -11.30 -6.59 -33.65
N GLY A 101 -11.76 -5.33 -33.68
CA GLY A 101 -10.89 -4.19 -33.90
C GLY A 101 -11.62 -2.86 -33.99
N VAL A 102 -10.84 -1.79 -34.12
CA VAL A 102 -11.30 -0.40 -34.14
C VAL A 102 -10.57 0.39 -35.23
N GLY A 103 -11.21 1.41 -35.78
CA GLY A 103 -10.58 2.29 -36.78
C GLY A 103 -10.06 1.55 -38.03
N GLY A 104 -10.77 0.49 -38.44
CA GLY A 104 -10.39 -0.34 -39.59
C GLY A 104 -9.22 -1.30 -39.36
N LYS A 105 -8.70 -1.41 -38.13
CA LYS A 105 -7.61 -2.34 -37.78
C LYS A 105 -8.07 -3.34 -36.75
N VAL A 106 -7.67 -4.61 -36.91
CA VAL A 106 -7.85 -5.64 -35.88
C VAL A 106 -7.00 -5.32 -34.66
N PHE A 107 -7.44 -5.75 -33.47
CA PHE A 107 -6.68 -5.53 -32.25
C PHE A 107 -5.29 -6.15 -32.36
N SER A 108 -4.25 -5.39 -32.02
CA SER A 108 -2.85 -5.82 -32.08
C SER A 108 -2.21 -5.95 -30.69
N TYR A 109 -2.76 -5.21 -29.73
CA TYR A 109 -2.36 -5.08 -28.33
C TYR A 109 -3.62 -5.17 -27.43
N ASP A 110 -3.55 -4.63 -26.21
CA ASP A 110 -4.66 -4.56 -25.26
C ASP A 110 -5.90 -3.87 -25.86
N PRO A 111 -7.02 -4.61 -26.04
CA PRO A 111 -8.25 -4.05 -26.61
C PRO A 111 -8.81 -2.88 -25.81
N ARG A 112 -8.57 -2.80 -24.49
CA ARG A 112 -9.04 -1.66 -23.67
C ARG A 112 -8.35 -0.37 -24.10
N THR A 113 -7.03 -0.43 -24.28
CA THR A 113 -6.23 0.72 -24.69
C THR A 113 -6.54 1.14 -26.11
N GLU A 114 -6.60 0.19 -27.05
CA GLU A 114 -6.91 0.50 -28.44
C GLU A 114 -8.34 1.05 -28.60
N PHE A 115 -9.33 0.45 -27.92
CA PHE A 115 -10.71 0.94 -27.94
C PHE A 115 -10.84 2.32 -27.28
N GLY A 116 -10.19 2.54 -26.14
CA GLY A 116 -10.15 3.84 -25.48
C GLY A 116 -9.54 4.93 -26.36
N LYS A 117 -8.43 4.64 -27.05
CA LYS A 117 -7.81 5.58 -28.00
C LYS A 117 -8.74 5.86 -29.20
N ALA A 118 -9.43 4.84 -29.70
CA ALA A 118 -10.42 5.02 -30.77
C ALA A 118 -11.62 5.87 -30.33
N LEU A 119 -12.07 5.77 -29.08
CA LEU A 119 -13.08 6.67 -28.51
C LEU A 119 -12.57 8.12 -28.49
N THR A 120 -11.35 8.35 -28.00
CA THR A 120 -10.75 9.69 -27.99
C THR A 120 -10.69 10.30 -29.39
N VAL A 121 -10.32 9.51 -30.41
CA VAL A 121 -10.30 9.95 -31.81
C VAL A 121 -11.72 10.21 -32.32
N ALA A 122 -12.68 9.31 -32.09
CA ALA A 122 -14.05 9.45 -32.58
C ALA A 122 -14.74 10.72 -32.06
N GLU A 123 -14.51 11.09 -30.81
CA GLU A 123 -15.10 12.30 -30.19
C GLU A 123 -14.38 13.61 -30.56
N SER A 124 -13.26 13.54 -31.27
CA SER A 124 -12.56 14.72 -31.79
C SER A 124 -13.27 15.31 -33.01
N GLU A 125 -12.88 16.53 -33.37
CA GLU A 125 -13.31 17.19 -34.60
C GLU A 125 -12.99 16.34 -35.83
N ALA A 126 -11.80 15.73 -35.88
CA ALA A 126 -11.36 14.87 -36.98
C ALA A 126 -12.14 13.55 -37.05
N GLY A 127 -12.53 13.01 -35.90
CA GLY A 127 -13.34 11.79 -35.84
C GLY A 127 -14.80 12.00 -36.23
N ALA A 128 -15.31 13.24 -36.14
CA ALA A 128 -16.68 13.61 -36.48
C ALA A 128 -17.75 12.71 -35.85
N GLY A 129 -17.49 12.20 -34.64
CA GLY A 129 -18.38 11.31 -33.91
C GLY A 129 -18.36 9.86 -34.41
N ASN A 130 -17.47 9.47 -35.32
CA ASN A 130 -17.50 8.15 -35.96
C ASN A 130 -16.55 7.18 -35.25
N LEU A 131 -17.11 6.30 -34.41
CA LEU A 131 -16.38 5.15 -33.89
C LEU A 131 -16.57 3.95 -34.83
N SER A 132 -15.59 3.69 -35.69
CA SER A 132 -15.58 2.52 -36.58
C SER A 132 -15.12 1.28 -35.82
N LEU A 133 -15.93 0.22 -35.86
CA LEU A 133 -15.68 -1.08 -35.23
C LEU A 133 -15.66 -2.18 -36.30
N ILE A 134 -14.77 -3.15 -36.15
CA ILE A 134 -14.82 -4.41 -36.90
C ILE A 134 -15.67 -5.38 -36.09
N ARG A 135 -16.89 -5.65 -36.52
CA ARG A 135 -17.84 -6.52 -35.83
C ARG A 135 -17.90 -7.87 -36.53
N TRP A 136 -17.91 -8.94 -35.74
CA TRP A 136 -18.33 -10.26 -36.18
C TRP A 136 -19.69 -10.62 -35.57
N ARG A 137 -20.60 -11.13 -36.41
CA ARG A 137 -21.93 -11.65 -36.02
C ARG A 137 -22.33 -12.78 -36.98
N GLY A 138 -22.65 -13.96 -36.43
CA GLY A 138 -23.24 -15.06 -37.20
C GLY A 138 -22.39 -15.51 -38.40
N GLY A 139 -21.06 -15.55 -38.25
CA GLY A 139 -20.13 -15.95 -39.32
C GLY A 139 -19.72 -14.84 -40.29
N LYS A 140 -20.32 -13.64 -40.20
CA LYS A 140 -19.97 -12.48 -41.03
C LYS A 140 -19.12 -11.50 -40.23
N THR A 141 -18.05 -11.02 -40.85
CA THR A 141 -17.26 -9.87 -40.37
C THR A 141 -17.56 -8.66 -41.22
N ASP A 142 -17.94 -7.54 -40.60
CA ASP A 142 -18.25 -6.29 -41.29
C ASP A 142 -17.89 -5.06 -40.45
N ALA A 143 -17.69 -3.93 -41.12
CA ALA A 143 -17.42 -2.66 -40.47
C ALA A 143 -18.75 -2.00 -40.08
N VAL A 144 -18.86 -1.57 -38.83
CA VAL A 144 -20.01 -0.82 -38.31
C VAL A 144 -19.53 0.48 -37.67
N VAL A 145 -20.38 1.51 -37.68
CA VAL A 145 -20.04 2.83 -37.13
C VAL A 145 -21.03 3.18 -36.02
N VAL A 146 -20.51 3.38 -34.82
CA VAL A 146 -21.26 3.91 -33.67
C VAL A 146 -21.09 5.43 -33.65
N LYS A 147 -22.20 6.17 -33.64
CA LYS A 147 -22.21 7.64 -33.68
C LYS A 147 -22.15 8.22 -32.27
N LEU A 148 -21.03 8.84 -31.92
CA LEU A 148 -20.78 9.45 -30.62
C LEU A 148 -20.90 10.99 -30.68
N PRO A 149 -21.19 11.65 -29.56
CA PRO A 149 -21.10 13.11 -29.46
C PRO A 149 -19.67 13.61 -29.71
N VAL A 150 -19.52 14.69 -30.47
CA VAL A 150 -18.22 15.36 -30.64
C VAL A 150 -17.94 16.24 -29.43
N LEU A 151 -16.93 15.88 -28.64
CA LEU A 151 -16.50 16.61 -27.44
C LEU A 151 -15.27 17.48 -27.68
N GLY A 152 -14.52 17.22 -28.76
CA GLY A 152 -13.30 17.90 -29.15
C GLY A 152 -12.04 17.09 -28.84
N THR A 153 -10.89 17.73 -28.93
CA THR A 153 -9.57 17.08 -28.69
C THR A 153 -9.03 17.42 -27.30
N TYR A 154 -8.35 16.46 -26.64
CA TYR A 154 -7.61 16.76 -25.41
C TYR A 154 -6.42 17.66 -25.72
N SER A 155 -6.25 18.75 -24.95
CA SER A 155 -5.09 19.63 -25.11
C SER A 155 -3.80 18.96 -24.61
N ALA A 156 -2.65 19.48 -25.04
CA ALA A 156 -1.33 19.06 -24.56
C ALA A 156 -1.09 19.31 -23.05
N THR A 157 -2.03 19.97 -22.37
CA THR A 157 -1.99 20.28 -20.94
C THR A 157 -3.24 19.77 -20.19
N ALA A 158 -4.05 18.91 -20.81
CA ALA A 158 -5.29 18.42 -20.24
C ALA A 158 -5.11 17.92 -18.79
N PRO A 159 -6.02 18.25 -17.85
CA PRO A 159 -7.29 18.95 -18.06
C PRO A 159 -7.18 20.48 -18.16
N TYR A 160 -6.00 21.08 -18.00
CA TYR A 160 -5.79 22.52 -18.13
C TYR A 160 -5.94 22.97 -19.59
N ASP A 161 -6.49 24.16 -19.79
CA ASP A 161 -6.67 24.77 -21.12
C ASP A 161 -7.26 23.83 -22.17
N CYS A 162 -8.18 22.98 -21.73
CA CYS A 162 -8.74 21.89 -22.52
C CYS A 162 -10.27 22.04 -22.66
N PRO A 163 -10.78 22.45 -23.84
CA PRO A 163 -12.21 22.55 -24.09
C PRO A 163 -12.97 21.24 -23.88
N LYS A 164 -12.41 20.10 -24.34
CA LYS A 164 -13.00 18.76 -24.11
C LYS A 164 -13.20 18.48 -22.62
N SER A 165 -12.15 18.63 -21.81
CA SER A 165 -12.20 18.44 -20.35
C SER A 165 -13.25 19.32 -19.67
N ARG A 166 -13.36 20.58 -20.09
CA ARG A 166 -14.38 21.52 -19.56
C ARG A 166 -15.80 21.04 -19.88
N ARG A 167 -16.05 20.62 -21.12
CA ARG A 167 -17.37 20.10 -21.55
C ARG A 167 -17.75 18.84 -20.77
N ILE A 168 -16.80 17.91 -20.60
CA ILE A 168 -17.00 16.69 -19.80
C ILE A 168 -17.33 17.05 -18.35
N LEU A 169 -16.61 17.99 -17.75
CA LEU A 169 -16.86 18.45 -16.38
C LEU A 169 -18.27 19.03 -16.24
N GLU A 170 -18.66 19.95 -17.13
CA GLU A 170 -19.96 20.63 -17.09
C GLU A 170 -21.12 19.65 -17.25
N GLN A 171 -21.03 18.73 -18.22
CA GLN A 171 -22.05 17.71 -18.46
C GLN A 171 -22.13 16.72 -17.30
N GLY A 172 -20.99 16.21 -16.84
CA GLY A 172 -20.94 15.24 -15.76
C GLY A 172 -21.41 15.83 -14.42
N CYS A 173 -21.09 17.09 -14.10
CA CYS A 173 -21.62 17.75 -12.91
C CYS A 173 -23.15 17.87 -12.96
N LYS A 174 -23.74 18.17 -14.13
CA LYS A 174 -25.19 18.23 -14.30
C LYS A 174 -25.85 16.88 -14.02
N VAL A 175 -25.31 15.81 -14.60
CA VAL A 175 -25.82 14.44 -14.41
C VAL A 175 -25.63 13.98 -12.97
N LEU A 176 -24.48 14.28 -12.36
CA LEU A 176 -24.22 13.96 -10.96
C LEU A 176 -25.19 14.69 -10.02
N ALA A 177 -25.49 15.96 -10.28
CA ALA A 177 -26.47 16.71 -9.49
C ALA A 177 -27.88 16.10 -9.59
N GLN A 178 -28.29 15.66 -10.79
CA GLN A 178 -29.56 14.95 -10.99
C GLN A 178 -29.62 13.65 -10.19
N ARG A 179 -28.58 12.82 -10.26
CA ARG A 179 -28.47 11.57 -9.49
C ARG A 179 -28.46 11.81 -7.98
N MET A 180 -27.74 12.84 -7.53
CA MET A 180 -27.68 13.21 -6.11
C MET A 180 -29.04 13.66 -5.55
N ALA A 181 -29.91 14.22 -6.40
CA ALA A 181 -31.25 14.63 -6.02
C ALA A 181 -32.21 13.44 -5.84
N GLU A 182 -31.91 12.26 -6.41
CA GLU A 182 -32.77 11.09 -6.31
C GLU A 182 -32.91 10.58 -4.86
N PRO A 183 -34.11 10.11 -4.44
CA PRO A 183 -34.31 9.56 -3.10
C PRO A 183 -33.40 8.36 -2.77
N SER A 184 -33.09 7.56 -3.79
CA SER A 184 -32.25 6.35 -3.71
C SER A 184 -30.79 6.66 -3.36
N TYR A 185 -30.31 7.88 -3.64
CA TYR A 185 -28.90 8.28 -3.50
C TYR A 185 -28.38 8.17 -2.05
N SER A 186 -29.27 8.23 -1.07
CA SER A 186 -28.94 8.06 0.35
C SER A 186 -28.27 6.72 0.71
N ARG A 187 -28.40 5.70 -0.15
CA ARG A 187 -27.86 4.33 0.06
C ARG A 187 -26.39 4.16 -0.38
N GLN A 188 -25.76 5.21 -0.91
CA GLN A 188 -24.38 5.16 -1.40
C GLN A 188 -23.38 4.87 -0.27
N ASN A 189 -22.27 4.21 -0.62
CA ASN A 189 -21.14 4.05 0.28
C ASN A 189 -20.54 5.43 0.64
N GLY A 190 -20.10 5.61 1.88
CA GLY A 190 -19.64 6.90 2.38
C GLY A 190 -18.47 7.52 1.61
N ILE A 191 -17.61 6.70 0.98
CA ILE A 191 -16.47 7.18 0.18
C ILE A 191 -16.95 7.83 -1.13
N PRO A 192 -17.58 7.11 -2.09
CA PRO A 192 -18.06 7.72 -3.33
C PRO A 192 -19.08 8.83 -3.07
N ARG A 193 -19.93 8.69 -2.05
CA ARG A 193 -20.87 9.73 -1.65
C ARG A 193 -20.18 11.06 -1.30
N SER A 194 -19.10 11.00 -0.53
CA SER A 194 -18.30 12.18 -0.17
C SER A 194 -17.57 12.79 -1.38
N LEU A 195 -16.98 11.93 -2.23
CA LEU A 195 -16.25 12.36 -3.43
C LEU A 195 -17.17 13.00 -4.47
N ASN A 196 -18.39 12.49 -4.62
CA ASN A 196 -19.40 13.08 -5.49
C ASN A 196 -19.84 14.47 -5.03
N ALA A 197 -20.05 14.66 -3.72
CA ALA A 197 -20.37 15.99 -3.17
C ALA A 197 -19.19 16.96 -3.33
N LEU A 198 -17.96 16.48 -3.11
CA LEU A 198 -16.74 17.26 -3.34
C LEU A 198 -16.59 17.67 -4.81
N ALA A 199 -16.95 16.81 -5.77
CA ALA A 199 -16.90 17.15 -7.19
C ALA A 199 -17.87 18.29 -7.56
N LEU A 200 -19.10 18.24 -7.05
CA LEU A 200 -20.06 19.34 -7.25
C LEU A 200 -19.58 20.63 -6.57
N LEU A 201 -18.99 20.54 -5.37
CA LEU A 201 -18.40 21.71 -4.71
C LEU A 201 -17.21 22.28 -5.50
N ALA A 202 -16.35 21.41 -6.04
CA ALA A 202 -15.19 21.78 -6.85
C ALA A 202 -15.57 22.48 -8.18
N SER A 203 -16.78 22.26 -8.69
CA SER A 203 -17.29 23.00 -9.85
C SER A 203 -17.43 24.50 -9.59
N GLY A 204 -17.58 24.90 -8.33
CA GLY A 204 -17.81 26.28 -7.91
C GLY A 204 -19.17 26.87 -8.31
N LYS A 205 -20.12 26.04 -8.80
CA LYS A 205 -21.44 26.50 -9.22
C LYS A 205 -22.41 26.59 -8.04
N ALA A 206 -22.99 27.77 -7.83
CA ALA A 206 -23.91 28.02 -6.71
C ALA A 206 -25.18 27.15 -6.75
N GLU A 207 -25.66 26.78 -7.95
CA GLU A 207 -26.85 25.94 -8.14
C GLU A 207 -26.75 24.55 -7.49
N TYR A 208 -25.54 24.02 -7.28
CA TYR A 208 -25.35 22.71 -6.65
C TYR A 208 -25.21 22.79 -5.12
N LEU A 209 -25.02 23.98 -4.55
CA LEU A 209 -24.80 24.14 -3.11
C LEU A 209 -25.93 23.57 -2.23
N PRO A 210 -27.23 23.65 -2.58
CA PRO A 210 -28.29 23.01 -1.80
C PRO A 210 -28.11 21.49 -1.67
N LEU A 211 -27.67 20.82 -2.74
CA LEU A 211 -27.39 19.38 -2.73
C LEU A 211 -26.14 19.08 -1.89
N VAL A 212 -25.05 19.84 -2.09
CA VAL A 212 -23.82 19.67 -1.30
C VAL A 212 -24.07 19.91 0.19
N LYS A 213 -24.92 20.89 0.55
CA LYS A 213 -25.33 21.15 1.94
C LYS A 213 -26.03 19.95 2.57
N LYS A 214 -26.96 19.30 1.85
CA LYS A 214 -27.62 18.07 2.31
C LYS A 214 -26.61 16.96 2.59
N GLU A 215 -25.62 16.80 1.71
CA GLU A 215 -24.55 15.81 1.89
C GLU A 215 -23.59 16.17 3.03
N ALA A 216 -23.26 17.45 3.22
CA ALA A 216 -22.45 17.91 4.36
C ALA A 216 -23.19 17.70 5.70
N GLN A 217 -24.50 17.91 5.75
CA GLN A 217 -25.33 17.62 6.93
C GLN A 217 -25.39 16.12 7.25
N TRP A 218 -25.44 15.26 6.23
CA TRP A 218 -25.28 13.82 6.41
C TRP A 218 -23.89 13.49 6.96
N ALA A 219 -22.84 14.03 6.36
CA ALA A 219 -21.45 13.80 6.76
C ALA A 219 -21.20 14.22 8.22
N ALA A 220 -21.79 15.33 8.68
CA ALA A 220 -21.67 15.79 10.07
C ALA A 220 -22.28 14.82 11.09
N LYS A 221 -23.27 14.02 10.66
CA LYS A 221 -23.94 12.98 11.45
C LYS A 221 -23.38 11.57 11.18
N PHE A 222 -22.36 11.45 10.34
CA PHE A 222 -21.81 10.16 9.94
C PHE A 222 -21.27 9.37 11.13
N GLN A 223 -21.61 8.08 11.15
CA GLN A 223 -21.12 7.07 12.08
C GLN A 223 -21.02 5.73 11.35
N CYS A 224 -20.11 4.86 11.79
CA CYS A 224 -20.01 3.49 11.28
C CYS A 224 -19.48 2.55 12.36
N GLY A 225 -19.89 1.28 12.30
CA GLY A 225 -19.53 0.26 13.29
C GLY A 225 -18.13 -0.36 13.12
N GLY A 226 -17.39 0.03 12.08
CA GLY A 226 -16.05 -0.47 11.78
C GLY A 226 -15.48 0.18 10.51
N PHE A 227 -14.21 -0.05 10.23
CA PHE A 227 -13.51 0.58 9.09
C PHE A 227 -13.50 2.12 9.17
N GLN A 228 -13.61 2.70 10.37
CA GLN A 228 -13.71 4.13 10.57
C GLN A 228 -12.59 4.92 9.87
N PRO A 229 -11.29 4.52 9.96
CA PRO A 229 -10.22 5.21 9.27
C PRO A 229 -10.39 5.29 7.74
N TRP A 230 -11.07 4.31 7.13
CA TRP A 230 -11.33 4.30 5.68
C TRP A 230 -12.36 5.35 5.27
N TYR A 231 -13.38 5.58 6.09
CA TYR A 231 -14.45 6.53 5.79
C TYR A 231 -14.11 7.94 6.23
N TYR A 232 -13.52 8.11 7.41
CA TYR A 232 -13.39 9.41 8.06
C TYR A 232 -12.52 10.38 7.26
N GLY A 233 -11.49 9.90 6.55
CA GLY A 233 -10.68 10.74 5.68
C GLY A 233 -11.52 11.46 4.61
N TYR A 234 -12.45 10.77 3.97
CA TYR A 234 -13.30 11.36 2.94
C TYR A 234 -14.43 12.22 3.51
N VAL A 235 -15.05 11.76 4.60
CA VAL A 235 -16.15 12.47 5.27
C VAL A 235 -15.66 13.79 5.88
N ILE A 236 -14.54 13.78 6.60
CA ILE A 236 -13.95 15.00 7.19
C ILE A 236 -13.50 15.96 6.08
N SER A 237 -12.94 15.45 4.97
CA SER A 237 -12.54 16.30 3.84
C SER A 237 -13.73 17.04 3.23
N LEU A 238 -14.88 16.36 3.05
CA LEU A 238 -16.12 17.01 2.60
C LEU A 238 -16.55 18.12 3.56
N LEU A 239 -16.56 17.85 4.87
CA LEU A 239 -16.97 18.83 5.88
C LEU A 239 -16.07 20.06 5.90
N ALA A 240 -14.74 19.84 5.86
CA ALA A 240 -13.76 20.91 5.90
C ALA A 240 -13.84 21.79 4.65
N GLU A 241 -13.88 21.20 3.45
CA GLU A 241 -13.97 21.94 2.19
C GLU A 241 -15.30 22.68 2.08
N TYR A 242 -16.42 22.05 2.45
CA TYR A 242 -17.73 22.69 2.47
C TYR A 242 -17.76 23.89 3.42
N LYS A 243 -17.26 23.74 4.65
CA LYS A 243 -17.18 24.83 5.62
C LYS A 243 -16.34 25.98 5.09
N MET A 244 -15.15 25.70 4.54
CA MET A 244 -14.27 26.72 3.98
C MET A 244 -14.86 27.41 2.73
N ALA A 245 -15.67 26.71 1.94
CA ALA A 245 -16.29 27.26 0.74
C ALA A 245 -17.56 28.08 1.02
N THR A 246 -18.31 27.75 2.08
CA THR A 246 -19.65 28.31 2.33
C THR A 246 -19.77 29.15 3.60
N GLY A 247 -18.86 28.99 4.55
CA GLY A 247 -18.98 29.60 5.88
C GLY A 247 -20.02 28.93 6.80
N ASP A 248 -20.66 27.83 6.39
CA ASP A 248 -21.73 27.19 7.17
C ASP A 248 -21.21 26.52 8.47
N GLU A 249 -21.37 27.20 9.61
CA GLU A 249 -20.94 26.69 10.93
C GLU A 249 -21.73 25.48 11.44
N SER A 250 -22.89 25.16 10.86
CA SER A 250 -23.76 24.09 11.37
C SER A 250 -23.12 22.70 11.31
N VAL A 251 -22.10 22.52 10.46
CA VAL A 251 -21.37 21.26 10.33
C VAL A 251 -20.19 21.11 11.30
N LEU A 252 -19.76 22.21 11.95
CA LEU A 252 -18.57 22.25 12.79
C LEU A 252 -18.63 21.27 13.97
N PRO A 253 -19.75 21.11 14.72
CA PRO A 253 -19.82 20.15 15.82
C PRO A 253 -19.58 18.70 15.37
N GLY A 254 -20.15 18.32 14.22
CA GLY A 254 -19.96 17.00 13.62
C GLY A 254 -18.53 16.77 13.16
N MET A 255 -17.95 17.76 12.49
CA MET A 255 -16.53 17.71 12.07
C MET A 255 -15.60 17.58 13.28
N ARG A 256 -15.79 18.38 14.33
CA ARG A 256 -15.00 18.33 15.57
C ARG A 256 -15.09 16.97 16.25
N ARG A 257 -16.27 16.35 16.28
CA ARG A 257 -16.44 14.97 16.79
C ARG A 257 -15.56 13.98 16.03
N LEU A 258 -15.70 13.94 14.70
CA LEU A 258 -14.96 13.01 13.85
C LEU A 258 -13.44 13.21 13.93
N VAL A 259 -12.99 14.47 13.98
CA VAL A 259 -11.57 14.82 14.15
C VAL A 259 -11.03 14.31 15.49
N ARG A 260 -11.77 14.48 16.59
CA ARG A 260 -11.36 13.99 17.92
C ARG A 260 -11.32 12.47 17.96
N GLU A 261 -12.33 11.79 17.44
CA GLU A 261 -12.35 10.32 17.35
C GLU A 261 -11.14 9.80 16.54
N ALA A 262 -10.84 10.43 15.40
CA ALA A 262 -9.69 10.05 14.58
C ALA A 262 -8.34 10.28 15.30
N ALA A 263 -8.19 11.43 15.99
CA ALA A 263 -6.97 11.77 16.71
C ALA A 263 -6.73 10.87 17.94
N LEU A 264 -7.79 10.55 18.70
CA LEU A 264 -7.73 9.64 19.85
C LEU A 264 -7.59 8.18 19.42
N GLY A 265 -8.15 7.81 18.27
CA GLY A 265 -8.05 6.47 17.70
C GLY A 265 -6.73 6.18 16.98
N GLN A 266 -5.76 7.11 16.99
CA GLN A 266 -4.45 6.94 16.38
C GLN A 266 -3.53 6.12 17.29
N SER A 267 -2.71 5.24 16.70
CA SER A 267 -1.66 4.54 17.44
C SER A 267 -0.52 5.47 17.89
N VAL A 268 0.23 5.05 18.90
CA VAL A 268 1.38 5.78 19.48
C VAL A 268 2.47 6.14 18.46
N VAL A 269 2.60 5.38 17.37
CA VAL A 269 3.57 5.65 16.30
C VAL A 269 3.02 6.53 15.17
N GLY A 270 1.79 7.04 15.30
CA GLY A 270 1.19 7.96 14.34
C GLY A 270 0.35 7.31 13.25
N SER A 271 0.00 6.03 13.40
CA SER A 271 -0.68 5.25 12.36
C SER A 271 -2.09 4.80 12.72
N TRP A 272 -2.86 4.31 11.74
CA TRP A 272 -4.18 3.73 11.92
C TRP A 272 -4.27 2.33 11.28
N SER A 273 -5.27 1.54 11.68
CA SER A 273 -5.58 0.20 11.15
C SER A 273 -6.94 0.22 10.43
N HIS A 274 -7.62 -0.92 10.32
CA HIS A 274 -9.05 -0.98 10.00
C HIS A 274 -9.93 -0.36 11.09
N GLY A 275 -9.46 -0.28 12.33
CA GLY A 275 -10.14 0.37 13.43
C GLY A 275 -9.21 1.30 14.19
N TRP A 276 -9.72 1.81 15.31
CA TRP A 276 -8.97 2.62 16.26
C TRP A 276 -7.91 1.80 17.00
N ALA A 277 -6.93 2.49 17.58
CA ALA A 277 -5.92 1.89 18.43
C ALA A 277 -6.56 1.15 19.63
N GLU A 278 -5.89 0.07 20.05
CA GLU A 278 -6.23 -0.67 21.27
C GLU A 278 -5.95 0.20 22.52
N PRO A 279 -6.47 -0.17 23.70
CA PRO A 279 -6.25 0.59 24.94
C PRO A 279 -4.77 0.82 25.31
N ASP A 280 -3.87 -0.05 24.83
CA ASP A 280 -2.43 0.08 25.01
C ASP A 280 -1.76 1.03 24.00
N GLY A 281 -2.56 1.73 23.19
CA GLY A 281 -2.14 2.71 22.20
C GLY A 281 -1.60 2.12 20.90
N ARG A 282 -1.61 0.80 20.70
CA ARG A 282 -1.09 0.18 19.47
C ARG A 282 -2.18 -0.03 18.43
N ALA A 283 -1.79 -0.11 17.16
CA ALA A 283 -2.73 -0.37 16.08
C ALA A 283 -3.45 -1.71 16.27
N CYS A 284 -4.78 -1.72 16.10
CA CYS A 284 -5.60 -2.93 16.25
C CYS A 284 -5.43 -3.92 15.07
N ALA A 285 -6.01 -5.11 15.23
CA ALA A 285 -6.00 -6.19 14.24
C ALA A 285 -4.56 -6.56 13.79
N TYR A 286 -4.32 -6.69 12.48
CA TYR A 286 -3.01 -7.01 11.93
C TYR A 286 -2.10 -5.77 11.76
N GLY A 287 -2.50 -4.62 12.31
CA GLY A 287 -1.64 -3.43 12.45
C GLY A 287 -1.85 -2.35 11.39
N MET A 288 -0.80 -1.57 11.16
CA MET A 288 -0.84 -0.31 10.39
C MET A 288 -1.32 -0.47 8.94
N MET A 289 -2.13 0.49 8.48
CA MET A 289 -2.58 0.61 7.10
C MET A 289 -2.43 2.06 6.60
N ASN A 290 -1.47 2.29 5.71
CA ASN A 290 -1.21 3.63 5.19
C ASN A 290 -2.28 4.12 4.19
N ALA A 291 -2.99 3.22 3.50
CA ALA A 291 -4.03 3.60 2.54
C ALA A 291 -5.23 4.36 3.16
N PRO A 292 -5.77 3.96 4.33
CA PRO A 292 -6.70 4.81 5.06
C PRO A 292 -6.00 5.91 5.90
N GLY A 293 -4.78 5.68 6.37
CA GLY A 293 -4.06 6.62 7.24
C GLY A 293 -3.68 7.94 6.56
N ILE A 294 -3.27 7.92 5.28
CA ILE A 294 -2.86 9.13 4.57
C ILE A 294 -4.07 10.04 4.29
N PRO A 295 -5.19 9.57 3.67
CA PRO A 295 -6.38 10.40 3.49
C PRO A 295 -6.94 10.95 4.81
N LEU A 296 -6.89 10.16 5.89
CA LEU A 296 -7.28 10.64 7.22
C LEU A 296 -6.36 11.75 7.72
N THR A 297 -5.04 11.62 7.53
CA THR A 297 -4.10 12.70 7.85
C THR A 297 -4.37 13.95 7.02
N SER A 298 -4.60 13.82 5.71
CA SER A 298 -4.98 14.93 4.83
C SER A 298 -6.25 15.63 5.30
N SER A 299 -7.27 14.87 5.72
CA SER A 299 -8.52 15.44 6.20
C SER A 299 -8.36 16.19 7.53
N LEU A 300 -7.48 15.73 8.41
CA LEU A 300 -7.14 16.44 9.65
C LEU A 300 -6.43 17.77 9.34
N ILE A 301 -5.56 17.81 8.34
CA ILE A 301 -4.91 19.05 7.88
C ILE A 301 -5.95 20.03 7.31
N LEU A 302 -6.91 19.54 6.52
CA LEU A 302 -8.02 20.34 6.00
C LEU A 302 -8.93 20.84 7.13
N ALA A 303 -9.27 20.00 8.10
CA ALA A 303 -10.06 20.39 9.26
C ALA A 303 -9.38 21.49 10.08
N ARG A 304 -8.04 21.42 10.24
CA ARG A 304 -7.25 22.49 10.86
C ARG A 304 -7.37 23.80 10.08
N LYS A 305 -7.28 23.77 8.75
CA LYS A 305 -7.52 24.95 7.89
C LYS A 305 -8.97 25.48 8.01
N ALA A 306 -9.92 24.59 8.28
CA ALA A 306 -11.33 24.93 8.51
C ALA A 306 -11.67 25.36 9.95
N GLY A 307 -10.68 25.52 10.83
CA GLY A 307 -10.87 26.02 12.20
C GLY A 307 -10.96 24.97 13.32
N VAL A 308 -10.63 23.69 13.04
CA VAL A 308 -10.61 22.60 14.05
C VAL A 308 -9.16 22.18 14.32
N SER A 309 -8.53 22.77 15.34
CA SER A 309 -7.09 22.64 15.60
C SER A 309 -6.69 21.46 16.49
N GLU A 310 -7.64 20.75 17.09
CA GLU A 310 -7.38 19.70 18.10
C GLU A 310 -6.57 18.49 17.59
N ALA A 311 -6.42 18.35 16.26
CA ALA A 311 -5.69 17.24 15.63
C ALA A 311 -4.18 17.48 15.44
N GLY A 312 -3.63 18.63 15.83
CA GLY A 312 -2.23 19.01 15.60
C GLY A 312 -1.21 17.90 15.95
N PRO A 313 -1.20 17.37 17.19
CA PRO A 313 -0.28 16.30 17.58
C PRO A 313 -0.46 15.00 16.76
N ALA A 314 -1.68 14.70 16.32
CA ALA A 314 -1.94 13.51 15.50
C ALA A 314 -1.38 13.67 14.08
N ILE A 315 -1.47 14.87 13.50
CA ILE A 315 -0.85 15.20 12.22
C ILE A 315 0.67 15.02 12.32
N GLU A 316 1.32 15.64 13.32
CA GLU A 316 2.78 15.56 13.45
C GLU A 316 3.29 14.13 13.62
N ARG A 317 2.62 13.29 14.43
CA ARG A 317 3.01 11.89 14.58
C ARG A 317 2.89 11.10 13.27
N SER A 318 1.83 11.31 12.50
CA SER A 318 1.62 10.63 11.21
C SER A 318 2.67 11.06 10.19
N VAL A 319 2.92 12.37 10.07
CA VAL A 319 3.86 12.91 9.09
C VAL A 319 5.30 12.49 9.43
N ARG A 320 5.67 12.44 10.72
CA ARG A 320 6.97 11.91 11.19
C ARG A 320 7.24 10.51 10.66
N LEU A 321 6.24 9.64 10.63
CA LEU A 321 6.34 8.30 10.05
C LEU A 321 6.51 8.38 8.51
N LEU A 322 5.67 9.16 7.84
CA LEU A 322 5.56 9.17 6.38
C LEU A 322 6.77 9.84 5.69
N ARG A 323 7.39 10.85 6.32
CA ARG A 323 8.61 11.51 5.82
C ARG A 323 9.75 10.54 5.56
N PHE A 324 9.79 9.41 6.28
CA PHE A 324 10.82 8.40 6.04
C PHE A 324 10.82 7.92 4.57
N TYR A 325 9.67 7.82 3.90
CA TYR A 325 9.58 7.23 2.56
C TYR A 325 9.94 8.20 1.41
N VAL A 326 10.10 9.50 1.69
CA VAL A 326 10.44 10.51 0.69
C VAL A 326 11.79 10.18 0.05
N GLY A 327 11.83 10.06 -1.28
CA GLY A 327 13.04 9.73 -2.04
C GLY A 327 13.41 8.24 -2.09
N LYS A 328 12.68 7.35 -1.41
CA LYS A 328 13.12 5.95 -1.18
C LYS A 328 12.28 4.87 -1.85
N GLY A 329 11.03 5.17 -2.16
CA GLY A 329 10.11 4.28 -2.87
C GLY A 329 8.66 4.70 -2.65
N CYS A 330 7.72 3.82 -2.97
CA CYS A 330 6.33 3.99 -2.57
C CYS A 330 6.17 3.77 -1.06
N ILE A 331 5.17 4.43 -0.47
CA ILE A 331 4.73 4.12 0.89
C ILE A 331 4.13 2.69 0.89
N PRO A 332 4.56 1.76 1.76
CA PRO A 332 4.06 0.39 1.77
C PRO A 332 2.74 0.27 2.54
N TYR A 333 2.13 -0.92 2.54
CA TYR A 333 1.20 -1.28 3.61
C TYR A 333 1.99 -1.65 4.86
N GLY A 334 1.44 -1.40 6.05
CA GLY A 334 2.16 -1.68 7.29
C GLY A 334 3.42 -0.85 7.46
N ASP A 335 4.14 -1.13 8.55
CA ASP A 335 5.44 -0.53 8.82
C ASP A 335 6.47 -1.43 8.15
N HIS A 336 6.72 -1.19 6.87
CA HIS A 336 7.54 -2.05 6.03
C HIS A 336 8.59 -1.24 5.27
N VAL A 337 9.46 -1.94 4.55
CA VAL A 337 10.45 -1.30 3.68
C VAL A 337 9.75 -0.52 2.57
N PRO A 338 10.35 0.60 2.07
CA PRO A 338 9.84 1.30 0.90
C PRO A 338 9.53 0.33 -0.24
N TRP A 339 8.36 0.48 -0.85
CA TRP A 339 7.94 -0.41 -1.92
C TRP A 339 8.49 0.10 -3.27
N ILE A 340 9.41 -0.65 -3.87
CA ILE A 340 10.16 -0.24 -5.06
C ILE A 340 9.86 -1.08 -6.30
N GLN A 341 8.79 -1.88 -6.30
CA GLN A 341 8.44 -2.68 -7.49
C GLN A 341 7.68 -1.86 -8.55
N ASN A 342 6.90 -0.88 -8.11
CA ASN A 342 6.04 -0.02 -8.93
C ASN A 342 6.19 1.42 -8.44
N HIS A 343 5.81 2.40 -9.27
CA HIS A 343 5.73 3.82 -8.93
C HIS A 343 4.44 4.20 -8.19
N GLU A 344 3.48 3.29 -8.07
CA GLU A 344 2.29 3.45 -7.22
C GLU A 344 1.97 2.19 -6.40
N SER A 345 1.39 2.39 -5.23
CA SER A 345 0.91 1.35 -4.31
C SER A 345 -0.46 1.70 -3.75
N ASN A 346 -1.53 1.33 -4.46
CA ASN A 346 -2.92 1.55 -4.02
C ASN A 346 -3.28 3.03 -3.77
N GLY A 347 -2.79 3.94 -4.62
CA GLY A 347 -2.99 5.38 -4.56
C GLY A 347 -2.21 6.11 -3.46
N LYS A 348 -1.40 5.41 -2.65
CA LYS A 348 -0.74 6.00 -1.47
C LYS A 348 0.27 7.08 -1.83
N ASN A 349 0.95 6.98 -2.96
CA ASN A 349 1.86 8.03 -3.39
C ASN A 349 1.07 9.27 -3.82
N GLY A 350 -0.01 9.07 -4.59
CA GLY A 350 -0.91 10.16 -4.92
C GLY A 350 -1.49 10.86 -3.68
N MET A 351 -2.00 10.09 -2.71
CA MET A 351 -2.47 10.60 -1.41
C MET A 351 -1.39 11.40 -0.67
N ALA A 352 -0.16 10.88 -0.64
CA ALA A 352 0.94 11.52 0.07
C ALA A 352 1.38 12.83 -0.58
N SER A 353 1.41 12.91 -1.92
CA SER A 353 1.76 14.13 -2.63
C SER A 353 0.81 15.28 -2.26
N VAL A 354 -0.50 15.02 -2.24
CA VAL A 354 -1.52 15.99 -1.82
C VAL A 354 -1.36 16.33 -0.34
N MET A 355 -1.19 15.34 0.53
CA MET A 355 -0.98 15.57 1.97
C MET A 355 0.22 16.49 2.25
N PHE A 356 1.38 16.23 1.65
CA PHE A 356 2.58 17.05 1.82
C PHE A 356 2.41 18.43 1.19
N SER A 357 1.70 18.55 0.07
CA SER A 357 1.36 19.86 -0.51
C SER A 357 0.49 20.69 0.45
N LEU A 358 -0.49 20.07 1.13
CA LEU A 358 -1.33 20.76 2.12
C LEU A 358 -0.55 21.24 3.35
N LEU A 359 0.57 20.59 3.66
CA LEU A 359 1.50 20.97 4.73
C LEU A 359 2.52 22.03 4.29
N GLY A 360 2.65 22.31 2.99
CA GLY A 360 3.69 23.18 2.46
C GLY A 360 5.07 22.50 2.34
N GLU A 361 5.15 21.17 2.40
CA GLU A 361 6.40 20.42 2.27
C GLU A 361 6.70 20.11 0.80
N SER A 362 7.18 21.11 0.06
CA SER A 362 7.39 21.07 -1.40
C SER A 362 8.21 19.87 -1.88
N LYS A 363 9.37 19.61 -1.28
CA LYS A 363 10.26 18.49 -1.68
C LYS A 363 9.59 17.12 -1.57
N ALA A 364 8.80 16.90 -0.52
CA ALA A 364 8.08 15.64 -0.33
C ALA A 364 6.92 15.50 -1.32
N ALA A 365 6.17 16.59 -1.53
CA ALA A 365 5.09 16.64 -2.51
C ALA A 365 5.61 16.43 -3.95
N GLU A 366 6.73 17.06 -4.31
CA GLU A 366 7.40 16.91 -5.61
C GLU A 366 7.78 15.46 -5.87
N TYR A 367 8.49 14.81 -4.93
CA TYR A 367 8.90 13.42 -5.09
C TYR A 367 7.70 12.49 -5.36
N PHE A 368 6.65 12.59 -4.55
CA PHE A 368 5.47 11.72 -4.73
C PHE A 368 4.63 12.10 -5.95
N SER A 369 4.62 13.37 -6.37
CA SER A 369 3.99 13.81 -7.62
C SER A 369 4.71 13.23 -8.84
N ARG A 370 6.04 13.22 -8.86
CA ARG A 370 6.85 12.55 -9.90
C ARG A 370 6.56 11.05 -9.95
N MET A 371 6.45 10.38 -8.80
CA MET A 371 6.01 8.97 -8.73
C MET A 371 4.60 8.79 -9.32
N GLY A 372 3.69 9.73 -9.07
CA GLY A 372 2.35 9.76 -9.66
C GLY A 372 2.38 9.89 -11.19
N THR A 373 3.23 10.77 -11.72
CA THR A 373 3.41 10.98 -13.18
C THR A 373 4.02 9.76 -13.86
N ALA A 374 4.96 9.07 -13.22
CA ALA A 374 5.53 7.82 -13.75
C ALA A 374 4.55 6.64 -13.68
N ALA A 375 3.59 6.64 -12.75
CA ALA A 375 2.65 5.54 -12.61
C ALA A 375 1.55 5.58 -13.68
N HIS A 376 1.60 4.64 -14.63
CA HIS A 376 0.61 4.44 -15.69
C HIS A 376 0.48 2.94 -16.06
N GLY A 377 -0.40 2.63 -17.01
CA GLY A 377 -0.60 1.28 -17.54
C GLY A 377 -0.84 0.22 -16.46
N ALA A 378 -0.07 -0.87 -16.53
CA ALA A 378 -0.18 -2.02 -15.63
C ALA A 378 0.05 -1.68 -14.16
N GLU A 379 0.77 -0.60 -13.84
CA GLU A 379 0.96 -0.18 -12.45
C GLU A 379 -0.31 0.43 -11.84
N ARG A 380 -1.08 1.16 -12.66
CA ARG A 380 -2.36 1.75 -12.23
C ARG A 380 -3.51 0.76 -12.31
N ASP A 381 -3.41 -0.27 -13.13
CA ASP A 381 -4.38 -1.36 -13.20
C ASP A 381 -4.48 -2.20 -11.92
N TYR A 382 -3.53 -2.12 -10.98
CA TYR A 382 -3.52 -2.98 -9.79
C TYR A 382 -3.49 -2.22 -8.46
N GLY A 383 -4.37 -2.58 -7.55
CA GLY A 383 -4.32 -2.13 -6.16
C GLY A 383 -4.79 -3.20 -5.19
N HIS A 384 -4.58 -2.95 -3.90
CA HIS A 384 -5.12 -3.85 -2.88
C HIS A 384 -6.65 -3.75 -2.93
N THR A 385 -7.31 -4.90 -3.05
CA THR A 385 -8.78 -5.02 -3.21
C THR A 385 -9.39 -4.42 -4.48
N GLY A 386 -8.57 -3.88 -5.39
CA GLY A 386 -8.98 -3.23 -6.63
C GLY A 386 -8.13 -1.99 -6.95
N ASN A 387 -8.31 -1.37 -8.12
CA ASN A 387 -7.51 -0.21 -8.54
C ASN A 387 -8.16 1.17 -8.31
N PHE A 388 -9.31 1.23 -7.64
CA PHE A 388 -10.07 2.47 -7.42
C PHE A 388 -9.20 3.62 -6.87
N PHE A 389 -8.42 3.35 -5.82
CA PHE A 389 -7.59 4.39 -5.20
C PHE A 389 -6.41 4.82 -6.06
N ASN A 390 -5.87 3.95 -6.92
CA ASN A 390 -4.86 4.36 -7.89
C ASN A 390 -5.42 5.38 -8.88
N ILE A 391 -6.66 5.21 -9.32
CA ILE A 391 -7.26 6.12 -10.30
C ILE A 391 -7.67 7.43 -9.62
N LEU A 392 -8.34 7.35 -8.46
CA LEU A 392 -8.80 8.53 -7.72
C LEU A 392 -7.67 9.53 -7.42
N TRP A 393 -6.53 9.05 -6.97
CA TRP A 393 -5.42 9.92 -6.55
C TRP A 393 -4.41 10.21 -7.66
N ALA A 394 -4.64 9.74 -8.89
CA ALA A 394 -3.75 9.98 -10.02
C ALA A 394 -3.67 11.48 -10.35
N MET A 395 -4.76 12.05 -10.86
CA MET A 395 -4.75 13.42 -11.35
C MET A 395 -4.47 14.48 -10.27
N PRO A 396 -5.02 14.38 -9.04
CA PRO A 396 -4.65 15.31 -7.96
C PRO A 396 -3.15 15.33 -7.65
N SER A 397 -2.48 14.19 -7.81
CA SER A 397 -1.03 14.07 -7.61
C SER A 397 -0.23 14.66 -8.76
N ILE A 398 -0.56 14.26 -9.98
CA ILE A 398 0.18 14.65 -11.21
C ILE A 398 0.08 16.17 -11.43
N SER A 399 -1.11 16.73 -11.16
CA SER A 399 -1.39 18.17 -11.25
C SER A 399 -0.46 19.04 -10.40
N LEU A 400 0.10 18.52 -9.29
CA LEU A 400 1.08 19.26 -8.50
C LEU A 400 2.37 19.55 -9.28
N SER A 401 2.79 18.66 -10.19
CA SER A 401 3.93 18.86 -11.10
C SER A 401 3.58 19.77 -12.29
N GLY A 402 2.30 20.11 -12.46
CA GLY A 402 1.83 21.12 -13.39
C GLY A 402 1.15 20.64 -14.66
N PRO A 403 0.66 21.58 -15.49
CA PRO A 403 -0.11 21.27 -16.69
C PRO A 403 0.61 20.39 -17.72
N ASN A 404 1.93 20.53 -17.86
CA ASN A 404 2.73 19.67 -18.75
C ASN A 404 2.74 18.22 -18.26
N ALA A 405 2.82 18.00 -16.95
CA ALA A 405 2.79 16.66 -16.36
C ALA A 405 1.43 15.98 -16.58
N THR A 406 0.33 16.71 -16.36
CA THR A 406 -1.02 16.18 -16.59
C THR A 406 -1.24 15.88 -18.06
N GLY A 407 -0.82 16.78 -18.95
CA GLY A 407 -0.93 16.59 -20.39
C GLY A 407 -0.17 15.36 -20.91
N ALA A 408 1.10 15.21 -20.54
CA ALA A 408 1.91 14.05 -20.92
C ALA A 408 1.30 12.73 -20.39
N TRP A 409 0.80 12.73 -19.15
CA TRP A 409 0.16 11.54 -18.58
C TRP A 409 -1.22 11.24 -19.21
N MET A 410 -1.98 12.28 -19.57
CA MET A 410 -3.23 12.12 -20.30
C MET A 410 -3.00 11.50 -21.69
N ASP A 411 -1.94 11.91 -22.38
CA ASP A 411 -1.54 11.35 -23.68
C ASP A 411 -1.18 9.85 -23.58
N GLU A 412 -0.40 9.47 -22.56
CA GLU A 412 0.01 8.07 -22.36
C GLU A 412 -1.13 7.16 -21.87
N PHE A 413 -1.87 7.60 -20.84
CA PHE A 413 -2.79 6.74 -20.10
C PHE A 413 -4.15 7.37 -19.79
N GLY A 414 -4.16 8.61 -19.31
CA GLY A 414 -5.36 9.22 -18.76
C GLY A 414 -6.52 9.35 -19.74
N ALA A 415 -6.26 9.81 -20.97
CA ALA A 415 -7.30 10.09 -21.96
C ALA A 415 -8.08 8.84 -22.33
N TRP A 416 -7.38 7.78 -22.77
CA TRP A 416 -8.04 6.56 -23.20
C TRP A 416 -8.76 5.87 -22.04
N TYR A 417 -8.18 5.88 -20.83
CA TYR A 417 -8.80 5.24 -19.66
C TYR A 417 -10.05 5.99 -19.20
N PHE A 418 -10.00 7.33 -19.20
CA PHE A 418 -11.11 8.18 -18.77
C PHE A 418 -12.26 8.14 -19.78
N ASP A 419 -11.96 8.15 -21.09
CA ASP A 419 -12.96 7.98 -22.14
C ASP A 419 -13.60 6.59 -22.10
N LEU A 420 -12.82 5.55 -21.80
CA LEU A 420 -13.35 4.20 -21.60
C LEU A 420 -14.28 4.14 -20.37
N ALA A 421 -13.94 4.82 -19.26
CA ALA A 421 -14.72 4.83 -18.01
C ALA A 421 -16.01 5.67 -18.07
N ARG A 422 -16.09 6.66 -18.97
CA ARG A 422 -17.26 7.51 -19.15
C ARG A 422 -18.38 6.74 -19.84
N GLN A 423 -19.56 6.72 -19.24
CA GLN A 423 -20.77 6.13 -19.82
C GLN A 423 -21.45 7.13 -20.76
N TRP A 424 -22.33 6.61 -21.62
CA TRP A 424 -23.08 7.38 -22.60
C TRP A 424 -24.06 8.39 -21.96
N ASP A 425 -24.47 8.15 -20.72
CA ASP A 425 -25.34 9.03 -19.92
C ASP A 425 -24.57 10.16 -19.22
N GLY A 426 -23.24 10.24 -19.38
CA GLY A 426 -22.38 11.25 -18.76
C GLY A 426 -21.87 10.90 -17.36
N THR A 427 -22.25 9.74 -16.80
CA THR A 427 -21.68 9.23 -15.55
C THR A 427 -20.36 8.48 -15.78
N PHE A 428 -19.67 8.11 -14.70
CA PHE A 428 -18.45 7.29 -14.79
C PHE A 428 -18.55 6.04 -13.91
N VAL A 429 -17.98 4.94 -14.42
CA VAL A 429 -17.89 3.68 -13.69
C VAL A 429 -16.46 3.36 -13.31
N HIS A 430 -16.33 2.55 -12.25
CA HIS A 430 -15.09 1.86 -11.95
C HIS A 430 -14.85 0.75 -12.99
N GLN A 431 -13.74 0.84 -13.72
CA GLN A 431 -13.37 -0.19 -14.72
C GLN A 431 -12.80 -1.45 -14.10
N GLY A 432 -12.12 -1.34 -12.96
CA GLY A 432 -11.48 -2.47 -12.30
C GLY A 432 -10.20 -2.98 -12.99
N PRO A 433 -9.42 -3.82 -12.28
CA PRO A 433 -8.22 -4.45 -12.81
C PRO A 433 -8.55 -5.45 -13.94
N PRO A 434 -7.57 -5.79 -14.78
CA PRO A 434 -7.59 -7.01 -15.59
C PRO A 434 -7.57 -8.25 -14.67
N ASP A 435 -8.72 -8.67 -14.17
CA ASP A 435 -8.91 -9.90 -13.40
C ASP A 435 -10.19 -10.62 -13.85
N VAL A 436 -10.28 -11.91 -13.55
CA VAL A 436 -11.39 -12.79 -13.96
C VAL A 436 -12.71 -12.39 -13.30
N LYS A 437 -12.65 -11.77 -12.11
CA LYS A 437 -13.82 -11.36 -11.32
C LYS A 437 -13.70 -9.89 -10.95
N GLY A 438 -14.86 -9.25 -10.78
CA GLY A 438 -14.95 -7.88 -10.28
C GLY A 438 -14.29 -7.73 -8.91
N ASP A 439 -13.78 -6.53 -8.65
CA ASP A 439 -13.11 -6.20 -7.40
C ASP A 439 -14.07 -5.65 -6.34
N LYS A 440 -13.55 -5.19 -5.19
CA LYS A 440 -14.36 -4.70 -4.07
C LYS A 440 -15.10 -3.39 -4.32
N TYR A 441 -14.77 -2.69 -5.40
CA TYR A 441 -15.33 -1.38 -5.76
C TYR A 441 -16.33 -1.47 -6.91
N THR A 442 -16.58 -2.67 -7.43
CA THR A 442 -17.62 -2.94 -8.43
C THR A 442 -18.96 -2.37 -7.98
N GLY A 443 -19.60 -1.57 -8.83
CA GLY A 443 -20.90 -0.95 -8.57
C GLY A 443 -20.87 0.37 -7.78
N TRP A 444 -19.70 0.88 -7.40
CA TRP A 444 -19.61 2.23 -6.83
C TRP A 444 -19.89 3.30 -7.90
N ASP A 445 -20.67 4.31 -7.54
CA ASP A 445 -20.81 5.51 -8.37
C ASP A 445 -19.50 6.31 -8.33
N CYS A 446 -18.73 6.22 -9.42
CA CYS A 446 -17.41 6.81 -9.51
C CYS A 446 -17.41 8.16 -10.23
N THR A 447 -18.58 8.73 -10.52
CA THR A 447 -18.71 9.99 -11.28
C THR A 447 -17.87 11.11 -10.67
N GLY A 448 -17.97 11.34 -9.36
CA GLY A 448 -17.20 12.36 -8.66
C GLY A 448 -15.68 12.15 -8.69
N VAL A 449 -15.22 10.89 -8.79
CA VAL A 449 -13.79 10.56 -8.87
C VAL A 449 -13.16 11.19 -10.11
N PHE A 450 -13.76 10.98 -11.28
CA PHE A 450 -13.27 11.52 -12.54
C PHE A 450 -13.55 13.02 -12.67
N LEU A 451 -14.68 13.52 -12.16
CA LEU A 451 -14.98 14.94 -12.20
C LEU A 451 -14.04 15.77 -11.32
N LEU A 452 -13.58 15.25 -10.19
CA LEU A 452 -12.52 15.91 -9.41
C LEU A 452 -11.23 16.07 -10.23
N ALA A 453 -10.85 15.05 -11.01
CA ALA A 453 -9.72 15.14 -11.93
C ALA A 453 -9.93 16.21 -13.00
N TYR A 454 -11.12 16.31 -13.59
CA TYR A 454 -11.41 17.38 -14.56
C TYR A 454 -11.56 18.76 -13.94
N ALA A 455 -11.83 18.86 -12.64
CA ALA A 455 -11.98 20.13 -11.92
C ALA A 455 -10.65 20.74 -11.45
N MET A 456 -9.51 20.04 -11.60
CA MET A 456 -8.18 20.55 -11.21
C MET A 456 -7.84 21.96 -11.74
N PRO A 457 -8.23 22.36 -12.97
CA PRO A 457 -7.97 23.72 -13.45
C PRO A 457 -8.76 24.81 -12.71
N LEU A 458 -9.89 24.47 -12.08
CA LEU A 458 -10.76 25.44 -11.43
C LEU A 458 -10.26 25.87 -10.05
N LYS A 459 -9.45 25.03 -9.38
CA LYS A 459 -8.83 25.30 -8.07
C LYS A 459 -9.80 25.84 -7.00
N LYS A 460 -11.07 25.39 -7.02
CA LYS A 460 -12.13 25.93 -6.13
C LYS A 460 -12.06 25.37 -4.71
N ILE A 461 -11.53 24.16 -4.55
CA ILE A 461 -11.29 23.48 -3.28
C ILE A 461 -9.83 23.01 -3.18
N TYR A 462 -9.33 22.78 -1.96
CA TYR A 462 -7.93 22.40 -1.73
C TYR A 462 -7.57 21.05 -2.38
N LEU A 463 -8.49 20.08 -2.40
CA LEU A 463 -8.30 18.81 -3.10
C LEU A 463 -8.07 18.99 -4.61
N THR A 464 -8.57 20.08 -5.20
CA THR A 464 -8.36 20.47 -6.60
C THR A 464 -7.28 21.54 -6.79
N GLY A 465 -6.43 21.77 -5.79
CA GLY A 465 -5.31 22.70 -5.89
C GLY A 465 -5.64 24.16 -5.56
N LYS A 466 -6.64 24.44 -4.71
CA LYS A 466 -6.85 25.78 -4.14
C LYS A 466 -5.61 26.21 -3.33
N GLY A 467 -5.16 27.43 -3.57
CA GLY A 467 -3.93 27.99 -2.99
C GLY A 467 -2.75 27.94 -3.96
N GLU A 468 -1.60 28.49 -3.54
CA GLU A 468 -0.38 28.47 -4.34
C GLU A 468 0.36 27.13 -4.16
N SER A 469 0.59 26.42 -5.27
CA SER A 469 1.43 25.21 -5.25
C SER A 469 2.88 25.61 -5.01
N GLN A 470 3.51 24.97 -4.04
CA GLN A 470 4.95 25.12 -3.77
C GLN A 470 5.79 24.05 -4.50
N VAL A 471 5.14 23.18 -5.28
CA VAL A 471 5.80 22.14 -6.06
C VAL A 471 6.30 22.73 -7.38
N PRO A 472 7.60 22.60 -7.70
CA PRO A 472 8.14 23.05 -8.97
C PRO A 472 7.38 22.46 -10.15
N GLN A 473 7.02 23.30 -11.11
CA GLN A 473 6.37 22.88 -12.34
C GLN A 473 7.43 22.33 -13.30
N ILE A 474 7.14 21.19 -13.92
CA ILE A 474 8.09 20.54 -14.83
C ILE A 474 7.87 20.94 -16.28
N SER A 475 8.95 20.89 -17.06
CA SER A 475 8.88 21.11 -18.51
C SER A 475 8.17 19.94 -19.21
N MET A 476 7.69 20.16 -20.44
CA MET A 476 7.12 19.07 -21.25
C MET A 476 8.13 17.93 -21.52
N ALA A 477 9.40 18.28 -21.77
CA ALA A 477 10.44 17.28 -21.99
C ALA A 477 10.68 16.41 -20.75
N GLU A 478 10.72 17.05 -19.58
CA GLU A 478 10.86 16.35 -18.31
C GLU A 478 9.63 15.50 -17.98
N ALA A 479 8.42 16.01 -18.23
CA ALA A 479 7.18 15.26 -18.06
C ALA A 479 7.19 13.97 -18.89
N LYS A 480 7.57 14.04 -20.17
CA LYS A 480 7.71 12.86 -21.03
C LYS A 480 8.76 11.89 -20.51
N SER A 481 9.93 12.38 -20.10
CA SER A 481 10.98 11.53 -19.51
C SER A 481 10.49 10.78 -18.26
N ILE A 482 9.69 11.42 -17.40
CA ILE A 482 9.13 10.78 -16.20
C ILE A 482 8.08 9.73 -16.57
N VAL A 483 7.24 10.00 -17.58
CA VAL A 483 6.28 9.02 -18.10
C VAL A 483 7.02 7.80 -18.68
N GLU A 484 8.12 8.01 -19.41
CA GLU A 484 8.95 6.94 -19.96
C GLU A 484 9.60 6.08 -18.86
N ASP A 485 10.02 6.68 -17.74
CA ASP A 485 10.56 5.94 -16.58
C ASP A 485 9.54 4.96 -15.96
N GLY A 486 8.24 5.23 -16.16
CA GLY A 486 7.14 4.33 -15.79
C GLY A 486 7.01 3.09 -16.67
N GLY A 487 7.60 3.11 -17.86
CA GLY A 487 7.44 2.07 -18.89
C GLY A 487 8.25 0.79 -18.65
N GLY A 488 8.11 -0.14 -19.59
CA GLY A 488 8.92 -1.35 -19.65
C GLY A 488 8.62 -2.40 -18.58
N TRP A 489 7.46 -2.33 -17.93
CA TRP A 489 7.04 -3.30 -16.91
C TRP A 489 5.54 -3.59 -16.96
N THR A 490 5.21 -4.87 -16.88
CA THR A 490 3.87 -5.37 -16.59
C THR A 490 3.97 -6.57 -15.66
N ARG A 491 2.83 -7.12 -15.19
CA ARG A 491 2.86 -8.37 -14.41
C ARG A 491 3.25 -9.60 -15.24
N GLY A 492 2.87 -9.62 -16.52
CA GLY A 492 3.19 -10.70 -17.45
C GLY A 492 4.61 -10.61 -18.03
N ASP A 493 5.14 -9.39 -18.15
CA ASP A 493 6.51 -9.14 -18.58
C ASP A 493 7.19 -8.09 -17.70
N ARG A 494 8.14 -8.55 -16.88
CA ARG A 494 8.92 -7.71 -15.96
C ARG A 494 10.36 -7.47 -16.42
N LYS A 495 10.76 -8.06 -17.54
CA LYS A 495 12.19 -8.30 -17.83
C LYS A 495 12.61 -7.82 -19.21
N SER A 496 11.78 -8.04 -20.24
CA SER A 496 12.24 -7.93 -21.64
C SER A 496 12.77 -6.54 -21.97
N PHE A 497 12.12 -5.48 -21.49
CA PHE A 497 12.60 -4.11 -21.73
C PHE A 497 14.02 -3.88 -21.21
N TYR A 498 14.28 -4.16 -19.93
CA TYR A 498 15.59 -3.94 -19.33
C TYR A 498 16.64 -4.95 -19.85
N ASP A 499 16.23 -6.17 -20.20
CA ASP A 499 17.13 -7.17 -20.78
C ASP A 499 17.58 -6.78 -22.19
N SER A 500 16.79 -6.00 -22.93
CA SER A 500 17.15 -5.49 -24.27
C SER A 500 18.17 -4.33 -24.27
N LEU A 501 18.41 -3.69 -23.12
CA LEU A 501 19.30 -2.53 -23.03
C LEU A 501 20.78 -2.95 -23.02
N THR A 502 21.66 -2.08 -23.51
CA THR A 502 23.11 -2.26 -23.38
C THR A 502 23.57 -2.08 -21.93
N ILE A 503 24.77 -2.58 -21.59
CA ILE A 503 25.37 -2.39 -20.26
C ILE A 503 25.51 -0.90 -19.91
N ASP A 504 25.92 -0.07 -20.87
CA ASP A 504 26.07 1.38 -20.65
C ASP A 504 24.73 2.07 -20.39
N GLN A 505 23.68 1.71 -21.12
CA GLN A 505 22.33 2.21 -20.87
C GLN A 505 21.81 1.79 -19.50
N LEU A 506 22.08 0.55 -19.09
CA LEU A 506 21.72 0.07 -17.75
C LEU A 506 22.47 0.87 -16.67
N LEU A 507 23.79 1.02 -16.78
CA LEU A 507 24.59 1.76 -15.79
C LEU A 507 24.20 3.24 -15.72
N ALA A 508 23.90 3.89 -16.85
CA ALA A 508 23.38 5.26 -16.84
C ALA A 508 22.04 5.35 -16.07
N ARG A 509 21.15 4.38 -16.24
CA ARG A 509 19.86 4.33 -15.54
C ARG A 509 19.96 4.02 -14.05
N LEU A 510 21.11 3.55 -13.54
CA LEU A 510 21.34 3.48 -12.09
C LEU A 510 21.41 4.88 -11.43
N GLY A 511 21.66 5.94 -12.20
CA GLY A 511 21.58 7.33 -11.75
C GLY A 511 20.17 7.95 -11.85
N ASN A 512 19.15 7.19 -12.27
CA ASN A 512 17.80 7.71 -12.41
C ASN A 512 17.20 8.10 -11.05
N TRP A 513 16.38 9.16 -11.01
CA TRP A 513 15.71 9.66 -9.80
C TRP A 513 14.80 8.61 -9.14
N SER A 514 14.18 7.73 -9.94
CA SER A 514 13.23 6.72 -9.50
C SER A 514 13.93 5.51 -8.86
N PRO A 515 13.62 5.19 -7.58
CA PRO A 515 14.06 3.95 -6.95
C PRO A 515 13.61 2.69 -7.69
N VAL A 516 12.48 2.76 -8.40
CA VAL A 516 11.90 1.63 -9.16
C VAL A 516 12.74 1.33 -10.40
N VAL A 517 13.16 2.37 -11.14
CA VAL A 517 14.06 2.20 -12.29
C VAL A 517 15.39 1.61 -11.83
N ARG A 518 16.00 2.18 -10.77
CA ARG A 518 17.25 1.65 -10.20
C ARG A 518 17.12 0.18 -9.78
N GLN A 519 15.99 -0.20 -9.16
CA GLN A 519 15.70 -1.58 -8.80
C GLN A 519 15.68 -2.51 -10.02
N ARG A 520 14.91 -2.15 -11.06
CA ARG A 520 14.74 -2.98 -12.27
C ARG A 520 16.06 -3.15 -13.03
N VAL A 521 16.86 -2.10 -13.09
CA VAL A 521 18.20 -2.12 -13.68
C VAL A 521 19.15 -3.03 -12.88
N ALA A 522 19.18 -2.90 -11.56
CA ALA A 522 19.98 -3.75 -10.68
C ALA A 522 19.64 -5.25 -10.84
N GLU A 523 18.34 -5.57 -10.94
CA GLU A 523 17.86 -6.93 -11.21
C GLU A 523 18.26 -7.44 -12.59
N ALA A 524 18.23 -6.60 -13.63
CA ALA A 524 18.64 -6.97 -14.98
C ALA A 524 20.14 -7.30 -15.04
N LEU A 525 21.00 -6.39 -14.53
CA LEU A 525 22.46 -6.60 -14.47
C LEU A 525 22.81 -7.90 -13.72
N ALA A 526 22.16 -8.15 -12.58
CA ALA A 526 22.39 -9.36 -11.79
C ALA A 526 21.92 -10.63 -12.51
N ARG A 527 20.73 -10.61 -13.13
CA ARG A 527 20.17 -11.75 -13.87
C ARG A 527 21.03 -12.12 -15.07
N ARG A 528 21.49 -11.12 -15.82
CA ARG A 528 22.36 -11.27 -16.99
C ARG A 528 23.79 -11.66 -16.62
N LYS A 529 24.17 -11.49 -15.35
CA LYS A 529 25.52 -11.70 -14.83
C LYS A 529 26.56 -10.83 -15.54
N ASP A 530 26.18 -9.61 -15.93
CA ASP A 530 27.09 -8.68 -16.58
C ASP A 530 28.31 -8.38 -15.68
N ASN A 531 29.51 -8.30 -16.26
CA ASN A 531 30.73 -7.96 -15.53
C ASN A 531 30.84 -6.44 -15.36
N VAL A 532 30.29 -5.93 -14.26
CA VAL A 532 30.17 -4.48 -14.02
C VAL A 532 30.72 -4.02 -12.67
N ILE A 533 31.34 -4.90 -11.88
CA ILE A 533 31.62 -4.61 -10.47
C ILE A 533 32.55 -3.41 -10.27
N ASP A 534 33.59 -3.26 -11.09
CA ASP A 534 34.52 -2.12 -11.01
C ASP A 534 33.83 -0.79 -11.33
N ARG A 535 32.90 -0.82 -12.30
CA ARG A 535 32.10 0.36 -12.65
C ARG A 535 31.12 0.72 -11.54
N LEU A 536 30.50 -0.27 -10.91
CA LEU A 536 29.63 -0.06 -9.75
C LEU A 536 30.40 0.51 -8.55
N ILE A 537 31.63 0.04 -8.32
CA ILE A 537 32.52 0.60 -7.29
C ILE A 537 32.82 2.08 -7.60
N GLY A 538 33.17 2.43 -8.84
CA GLY A 538 33.38 3.82 -9.23
C GLY A 538 32.15 4.71 -9.01
N MET A 539 30.94 4.17 -9.20
CA MET A 539 29.69 4.90 -8.97
C MET A 539 29.40 5.20 -7.49
N LEU A 540 30.00 4.47 -6.54
CA LEU A 540 29.86 4.77 -5.10
C LEU A 540 30.49 6.12 -4.71
N ASP A 541 31.44 6.61 -5.52
CA ASP A 541 32.12 7.91 -5.34
C ASP A 541 31.53 9.03 -6.22
N ALA A 542 30.42 8.77 -6.92
CA ALA A 542 29.76 9.78 -7.75
C ALA A 542 29.25 10.96 -6.92
N LYS A 543 29.28 12.18 -7.49
CA LYS A 543 28.68 13.37 -6.87
C LYS A 543 27.16 13.24 -6.72
N ASP A 544 26.53 12.62 -7.72
CA ASP A 544 25.09 12.35 -7.70
C ASP A 544 24.72 11.31 -6.64
N ALA A 545 23.73 11.63 -5.80
CA ALA A 545 23.22 10.71 -4.79
C ALA A 545 22.46 9.53 -5.41
N TYR A 546 21.75 9.73 -6.53
CA TYR A 546 20.99 8.66 -7.15
C TYR A 546 21.90 7.59 -7.75
N ALA A 547 22.99 7.98 -8.41
CA ALA A 547 24.03 7.06 -8.87
C ALA A 547 24.60 6.21 -7.73
N ARG A 548 24.87 6.82 -6.56
CA ARG A 548 25.34 6.09 -5.37
C ARG A 548 24.31 5.11 -4.82
N TYR A 549 23.04 5.52 -4.72
CA TYR A 549 21.95 4.62 -4.34
C TYR A 549 21.80 3.45 -5.33
N GLY A 550 21.88 3.74 -6.63
CA GLY A 550 21.82 2.74 -7.69
C GLY A 550 22.99 1.75 -7.61
N ALA A 551 24.19 2.25 -7.34
CA ALA A 551 25.39 1.43 -7.14
C ALA A 551 25.24 0.47 -5.96
N CYS A 552 24.86 0.96 -4.76
CA CYS A 552 24.59 0.10 -3.60
C CYS A 552 23.58 -1.00 -3.97
N ARG A 553 22.49 -0.62 -4.65
CA ARG A 553 21.44 -1.57 -4.98
C ARG A 553 21.88 -2.60 -6.03
N ALA A 554 22.62 -2.18 -7.05
CA ALA A 554 23.18 -3.07 -8.06
C ALA A 554 24.19 -4.05 -7.45
N ILE A 555 25.04 -3.60 -6.53
CA ILE A 555 26.02 -4.42 -5.81
C ILE A 555 25.33 -5.47 -4.94
N GLU A 556 24.29 -5.09 -4.19
CA GLU A 556 23.50 -6.04 -3.38
C GLU A 556 22.93 -7.20 -4.22
N MET A 557 22.52 -6.91 -5.45
CA MET A 557 21.98 -7.90 -6.37
C MET A 557 23.06 -8.79 -7.00
N GLN A 558 24.34 -8.39 -6.96
CA GLN A 558 25.44 -9.24 -7.44
C GLN A 558 25.77 -10.41 -6.50
N LYS A 559 25.33 -10.35 -5.23
CA LYS A 559 25.64 -11.36 -4.19
C LYS A 559 27.16 -11.49 -4.02
N ASP A 560 27.68 -12.71 -3.88
CA ASP A 560 29.11 -12.98 -3.68
C ASP A 560 30.01 -12.34 -4.75
N ARG A 561 29.51 -12.11 -5.98
CA ARG A 561 30.26 -11.37 -7.03
C ARG A 561 30.53 -9.91 -6.68
N GLY A 562 29.81 -9.36 -5.70
CA GLY A 562 30.02 -8.03 -5.15
C GLY A 562 31.15 -7.93 -4.14
N ALA A 563 31.82 -9.03 -3.78
CA ALA A 563 32.91 -9.05 -2.79
C ALA A 563 34.01 -7.99 -3.00
N PRO A 564 34.45 -7.66 -4.23
CA PRO A 564 35.43 -6.58 -4.45
C PRO A 564 34.98 -5.21 -3.93
N ALA A 565 33.67 -4.98 -3.78
CA ALA A 565 33.12 -3.69 -3.36
C ALA A 565 33.08 -3.49 -1.83
N VAL A 566 33.47 -4.47 -1.00
CA VAL A 566 33.30 -4.40 0.46
C VAL A 566 33.98 -3.17 1.07
N ALA A 567 35.22 -2.85 0.66
CA ALA A 567 35.95 -1.69 1.18
C ALA A 567 35.28 -0.36 0.77
N ALA A 568 34.82 -0.27 -0.48
CA ALA A 568 34.11 0.91 -0.98
C ALA A 568 32.76 1.09 -0.27
N LEU A 569 31.99 0.01 -0.07
CA LEU A 569 30.73 0.04 0.68
C LEU A 569 30.93 0.45 2.15
N LEU A 570 32.03 0.06 2.79
CA LEU A 570 32.36 0.53 4.15
C LEU A 570 32.64 2.03 4.18
N LYS A 571 33.34 2.58 3.18
CA LYS A 571 33.49 4.03 3.03
C LYS A 571 32.13 4.70 2.84
N THR A 572 31.26 4.13 2.00
CA THR A 572 29.90 4.62 1.77
C THR A 572 29.02 4.53 3.03
N PHE A 573 29.21 3.50 3.86
CA PHE A 573 28.52 3.31 5.15
C PHE A 573 28.84 4.40 6.19
N ARG A 574 29.92 5.16 5.99
CA ARG A 574 30.30 6.31 6.83
C ARG A 574 29.74 7.64 6.33
N SER A 575 28.88 7.62 5.31
CA SER A 575 28.25 8.84 4.79
C SER A 575 27.35 9.52 5.82
N ASP A 576 27.24 10.85 5.76
CA ASP A 576 26.24 11.62 6.50
C ASP A 576 24.81 11.31 6.05
N ASP A 577 24.64 10.82 4.82
CA ASP A 577 23.35 10.43 4.26
C ASP A 577 22.85 9.13 4.90
N LEU A 578 21.79 9.25 5.70
CA LEU A 578 21.14 8.13 6.38
C LEU A 578 20.71 7.02 5.43
N TRP A 579 20.18 7.36 4.27
CA TRP A 579 19.69 6.35 3.33
C TRP A 579 20.84 5.62 2.65
N LEU A 580 21.92 6.34 2.34
CA LEU A 580 23.12 5.75 1.78
C LEU A 580 23.78 4.77 2.76
N ARG A 581 23.79 5.08 4.07
CA ARG A 581 24.24 4.13 5.10
C ARG A 581 23.40 2.86 5.12
N ILE A 582 22.07 3.00 5.10
CA ILE A 582 21.15 1.85 5.08
C ILE A 582 21.38 0.98 3.84
N LEU A 583 21.39 1.56 2.63
CA LEU A 583 21.60 0.82 1.40
C LEU A 583 22.97 0.14 1.34
N SER A 584 24.00 0.76 1.93
CA SER A 584 25.34 0.16 2.01
C SER A 584 25.35 -1.05 2.94
N ALA A 585 24.68 -0.97 4.09
CA ALA A 585 24.54 -2.11 5.00
C ALA A 585 23.73 -3.25 4.37
N GLU A 586 22.65 -2.94 3.64
CA GLU A 586 21.90 -3.92 2.85
C GLU A 586 22.76 -4.56 1.76
N ALA A 587 23.57 -3.77 1.05
CA ALA A 587 24.51 -4.28 0.04
C ALA A 587 25.58 -5.21 0.65
N LEU A 588 26.15 -4.85 1.79
CA LEU A 588 27.10 -5.69 2.54
C LEU A 588 26.43 -7.00 2.96
N ALA A 589 25.22 -6.96 3.53
CA ALA A 589 24.45 -8.17 3.85
C ALA A 589 24.12 -8.99 2.60
N GLY A 590 23.83 -8.33 1.48
CA GLY A 590 23.58 -8.96 0.18
C GLY A 590 24.78 -9.71 -0.39
N ILE A 591 26.00 -9.20 -0.18
CA ILE A 591 27.27 -9.88 -0.52
C ILE A 591 27.48 -11.10 0.38
N GLY A 592 27.07 -11.04 1.65
CA GLY A 592 27.12 -12.17 2.57
C GLY A 592 28.51 -12.43 3.15
N GLY A 593 28.99 -13.67 3.07
CA GLY A 593 30.21 -14.14 3.74
C GLY A 593 31.44 -13.23 3.57
N PRO A 594 31.79 -12.80 2.34
CA PRO A 594 32.93 -11.91 2.11
C PRO A 594 32.83 -10.54 2.82
N ALA A 595 31.61 -10.06 3.10
CA ALA A 595 31.37 -8.79 3.76
C ALA A 595 31.27 -8.90 5.30
N ARG A 596 31.47 -10.10 5.87
CA ARG A 596 31.36 -10.34 7.32
C ARG A 596 32.30 -9.46 8.15
N SER A 597 33.43 -9.04 7.58
CA SER A 597 34.37 -8.09 8.19
C SER A 597 33.74 -6.74 8.53
N ALA A 598 32.62 -6.37 7.90
CA ALA A 598 31.88 -5.14 8.20
C ALA A 598 31.03 -5.22 9.49
N ALA A 599 30.78 -6.43 10.02
CA ALA A 599 29.85 -6.61 11.13
C ALA A 599 30.18 -5.79 12.39
N PRO A 600 31.45 -5.65 12.84
CA PRO A 600 31.77 -4.82 14.01
C PRO A 600 31.36 -3.35 13.84
N GLU A 601 31.62 -2.74 12.68
CA GLU A 601 31.28 -1.34 12.42
C GLU A 601 29.75 -1.13 12.36
N ILE A 602 29.03 -2.08 11.75
CA ILE A 602 27.56 -2.05 11.72
C ILE A 602 26.97 -2.23 13.13
N LEU A 603 27.56 -3.10 13.97
CA LEU A 603 27.15 -3.28 15.37
C LEU A 603 27.36 -2.01 16.19
N GLU A 604 28.48 -1.31 16.02
CA GLU A 604 28.73 -0.03 16.69
C GLU A 604 27.70 1.01 16.28
N ARG A 605 27.40 1.09 14.97
CA ARG A 605 26.39 2.03 14.47
C ARG A 605 24.99 1.72 15.01
N LEU A 606 24.64 0.44 15.19
CA LEU A 606 23.37 0.00 15.78
C LEU A 606 23.13 0.56 17.19
N THR A 607 24.20 0.90 17.94
CA THR A 607 24.09 1.47 19.29
C THR A 607 23.78 2.96 19.29
N LYS A 608 23.83 3.63 18.14
CA LYS A 608 23.62 5.08 18.03
C LYS A 608 22.16 5.38 17.69
N SER A 609 21.68 6.56 18.09
CA SER A 609 20.40 7.11 17.65
C SER A 609 20.57 8.54 17.16
N ASP A 610 19.68 8.97 16.28
CA ASP A 610 19.56 10.36 15.83
C ASP A 610 18.09 10.76 15.89
N PRO A 611 17.56 11.13 17.07
CA PRO A 611 16.14 11.47 17.21
C PRO A 611 15.69 12.67 16.35
N LYS A 612 16.63 13.47 15.83
CA LYS A 612 16.33 14.64 15.00
C LYS A 612 16.07 14.24 13.55
N ASN A 613 16.97 13.50 12.94
CA ASN A 613 16.87 13.12 11.53
C ASN A 613 16.29 11.71 11.31
N ASP A 614 16.35 10.87 12.33
CA ASP A 614 15.81 9.51 12.37
C ASP A 614 14.97 9.27 13.65
N PRO A 615 13.85 9.99 13.82
CA PRO A 615 13.07 9.98 15.06
C PRO A 615 12.47 8.63 15.43
N ARG A 616 12.55 7.63 14.55
CA ARG A 616 12.03 6.27 14.77
C ARG A 616 13.12 5.20 14.81
N ASN A 617 14.40 5.58 14.78
CA ASN A 617 15.53 4.67 14.69
C ASN A 617 15.39 3.67 13.52
N MET A 618 15.04 4.19 12.35
CA MET A 618 14.94 3.44 11.12
C MET A 618 16.31 2.89 10.71
N GLU A 619 17.40 3.65 10.88
CA GLU A 619 18.75 3.13 10.65
C GLU A 619 18.97 1.87 11.49
N GLN A 620 18.78 1.95 12.81
CA GLN A 620 18.89 0.79 13.70
C GLN A 620 18.01 -0.40 13.25
N ARG A 621 16.79 -0.11 12.76
CA ARG A 621 15.89 -1.15 12.23
C ARG A 621 16.51 -1.89 11.04
N TYR A 622 17.02 -1.18 10.04
CA TYR A 622 17.62 -1.83 8.86
C TYR A 622 18.95 -2.50 9.17
N LEU A 623 19.77 -1.91 10.04
CA LEU A 623 21.01 -2.55 10.49
C LEU A 623 20.73 -3.84 11.27
N SER A 624 19.62 -3.90 12.03
CA SER A 624 19.18 -5.15 12.66
C SER A 624 18.91 -6.23 11.61
N PHE A 625 18.31 -5.87 10.46
CA PHE A 625 18.09 -6.83 9.38
C PHE A 625 19.40 -7.25 8.70
N ALA A 626 20.26 -6.28 8.36
CA ALA A 626 21.54 -6.53 7.72
C ALA A 626 22.47 -7.42 8.56
N LEU A 627 22.38 -7.35 9.90
CA LEU A 627 23.15 -8.19 10.81
C LEU A 627 22.45 -9.52 11.11
N PHE A 628 21.17 -9.48 11.49
CA PHE A 628 20.54 -10.58 12.22
C PHE A 628 19.35 -11.23 11.51
N ASP A 629 18.91 -10.73 10.34
CA ASP A 629 17.81 -11.41 9.64
C ASP A 629 18.22 -12.85 9.30
N ARG A 630 17.35 -13.81 9.61
CA ARG A 630 17.65 -15.24 9.49
C ARG A 630 18.02 -15.63 8.06
N LYS A 631 17.50 -14.88 7.08
CA LYS A 631 17.75 -15.04 5.66
C LYS A 631 18.61 -13.89 5.15
N GLY A 632 19.93 -14.00 5.33
CA GLY A 632 20.90 -13.10 4.70
C GLY A 632 21.57 -12.09 5.61
N GLY A 633 21.29 -12.08 6.91
CA GLY A 633 22.06 -11.27 7.86
C GLY A 633 23.51 -11.75 7.97
N LEU A 634 24.46 -10.82 8.09
CA LEU A 634 25.90 -11.12 8.19
C LEU A 634 26.26 -12.04 9.36
N LEU A 635 25.47 -11.98 10.44
CA LEU A 635 25.65 -12.76 11.67
C LEU A 635 24.58 -13.85 11.83
N SER A 636 23.83 -14.15 10.77
CA SER A 636 22.70 -15.08 10.85
C SER A 636 23.09 -16.53 11.12
N LYS A 637 24.33 -16.91 10.80
CA LYS A 637 24.85 -18.29 10.91
C LYS A 637 25.88 -18.49 12.02
N SER A 638 26.62 -17.43 12.39
CA SER A 638 27.71 -17.54 13.35
C SER A 638 28.10 -16.18 13.95
N LEU A 639 28.25 -16.16 15.27
CA LEU A 639 28.83 -15.04 16.05
C LEU A 639 30.35 -15.17 16.30
N THR A 640 31.04 -16.13 15.67
CA THR A 640 32.48 -16.37 15.92
C THR A 640 33.34 -15.15 15.56
N GLY A 641 34.21 -14.71 16.47
CA GLY A 641 35.08 -13.54 16.25
C GLY A 641 34.37 -12.18 16.38
N ILE A 642 33.12 -12.16 16.86
CA ILE A 642 32.41 -10.92 17.22
C ILE A 642 32.62 -10.63 18.70
N ASP A 643 33.08 -9.42 19.00
CA ASP A 643 33.23 -8.93 20.37
C ASP A 643 31.89 -8.99 21.14
N ARG A 644 31.92 -9.65 22.30
CA ARG A 644 30.71 -9.93 23.09
C ARG A 644 30.17 -8.70 23.80
N GLU A 645 31.05 -7.78 24.18
CA GLU A 645 30.62 -6.54 24.83
C GLU A 645 29.87 -5.64 23.84
N LEU A 646 30.44 -5.43 22.66
CA LEU A 646 29.84 -4.69 21.55
C LEU A 646 28.54 -5.33 21.09
N LEU A 647 28.53 -6.65 20.87
CA LEU A 647 27.31 -7.38 20.56
C LEU A 647 26.24 -7.14 21.61
N GLY A 648 26.60 -7.22 22.90
CA GLY A 648 25.66 -6.99 23.99
C GLY A 648 25.08 -5.56 24.00
N LYS A 649 25.93 -4.54 23.75
CA LYS A 649 25.48 -3.14 23.59
C LYS A 649 24.50 -2.99 22.41
N ALA A 650 24.84 -3.59 21.27
CA ALA A 650 24.02 -3.59 20.06
C ALA A 650 22.66 -4.27 20.27
N VAL A 651 22.64 -5.47 20.87
CA VAL A 651 21.39 -6.19 21.18
C VAL A 651 20.50 -5.38 22.13
N ARG A 652 21.05 -4.81 23.21
CA ARG A 652 20.29 -3.95 24.13
C ARG A 652 19.66 -2.76 23.42
N ALA A 653 20.38 -2.14 22.48
CA ALA A 653 19.86 -1.03 21.69
C ALA A 653 18.74 -1.50 20.75
N GLY A 654 18.96 -2.58 19.99
CA GLY A 654 18.00 -3.10 19.02
C GLY A 654 16.72 -3.66 19.66
N LEU A 655 16.78 -4.24 20.87
CA LEU A 655 15.60 -4.70 21.61
C LEU A 655 14.64 -3.56 21.99
N LYS A 656 15.12 -2.31 22.00
CA LYS A 656 14.30 -1.12 22.27
C LYS A 656 13.68 -0.51 21.01
N ASN A 657 14.05 -0.96 19.80
CA ASN A 657 13.54 -0.40 18.55
C ASN A 657 12.00 -0.41 18.48
N GLU A 658 11.36 0.56 17.83
CA GLU A 658 9.89 0.61 17.79
C GLU A 658 9.25 -0.51 16.95
N ASP A 659 10.00 -1.13 16.04
CA ASP A 659 9.50 -2.13 15.10
C ASP A 659 9.64 -3.57 15.62
N GLY A 660 8.51 -4.28 15.72
CA GLY A 660 8.48 -5.67 16.16
C GLY A 660 9.29 -6.64 15.28
N LYS A 661 9.47 -6.34 13.98
CA LYS A 661 10.29 -7.17 13.08
C LYS A 661 11.78 -6.99 13.39
N ALA A 662 12.25 -5.76 13.60
CA ALA A 662 13.63 -5.51 14.02
C ALA A 662 13.95 -6.21 15.34
N ARG A 663 13.11 -6.05 16.37
CA ARG A 663 13.31 -6.78 17.63
C ARG A 663 13.36 -8.30 17.41
N SER A 664 12.47 -8.84 16.58
CA SER A 664 12.42 -10.29 16.30
C SER A 664 13.62 -10.83 15.54
N SER A 665 14.32 -10.01 14.75
CA SER A 665 15.55 -10.45 14.07
C SER A 665 16.65 -10.84 15.07
N LEU A 666 16.70 -10.21 16.24
CA LEU A 666 17.69 -10.47 17.29
C LEU A 666 17.53 -11.84 17.97
N ALA A 667 16.41 -12.53 17.76
CA ALA A 667 16.18 -13.85 18.36
C ALA A 667 17.26 -14.88 17.99
N ILE A 668 17.96 -14.70 16.86
CA ILE A 668 19.06 -15.59 16.45
C ILE A 668 20.25 -15.54 17.41
N VAL A 669 20.40 -14.46 18.19
CA VAL A 669 21.50 -14.30 19.15
C VAL A 669 21.27 -15.26 20.31
N TYR A 670 20.00 -15.48 20.69
CA TYR A 670 19.63 -16.36 21.79
C TYR A 670 20.01 -17.82 21.51
N ASP A 671 19.96 -18.22 20.23
CA ASP A 671 20.27 -19.59 19.80
C ASP A 671 21.80 -19.83 19.67
N GLN A 672 22.62 -18.78 19.70
CA GLN A 672 24.06 -18.84 19.42
C GLN A 672 24.97 -18.52 20.61
N LEU A 673 24.43 -17.99 21.70
CA LEU A 673 25.20 -17.69 22.92
C LEU A 673 25.02 -18.79 23.97
N THR A 674 26.09 -19.06 24.71
CA THR A 674 26.02 -19.84 25.95
C THR A 674 25.24 -19.08 27.03
N PHE A 675 24.87 -19.78 28.10
CA PHE A 675 24.15 -19.14 29.21
C PHE A 675 24.96 -17.99 29.84
N ASP A 676 26.27 -18.19 30.05
CA ASP A 676 27.12 -17.16 30.66
C ASP A 676 27.30 -15.94 29.76
N GLU A 677 27.37 -16.13 28.44
CA GLU A 677 27.46 -15.02 27.48
C GLU A 677 26.14 -14.24 27.37
N ILE A 678 24.98 -14.89 27.46
CA ILE A 678 23.67 -14.21 27.36
C ILE A 678 23.20 -13.63 28.69
N LYS A 679 23.77 -14.07 29.81
CA LYS A 679 23.45 -13.64 31.17
C LYS A 679 23.38 -12.11 31.34
N PRO A 680 24.33 -11.30 30.82
CA PRO A 680 24.27 -9.83 30.92
C PRO A 680 23.14 -9.17 30.10
N LEU A 681 22.44 -9.95 29.26
CA LEU A 681 21.32 -9.48 28.44
C LEU A 681 19.96 -9.84 29.04
N LEU A 682 19.89 -10.71 30.05
CA LEU A 682 18.62 -11.18 30.63
C LEU A 682 17.68 -10.04 31.05
N PRO A 683 18.13 -8.93 31.68
CA PRO A 683 17.24 -7.81 31.99
C PRO A 683 16.58 -7.22 30.74
N ALA A 684 17.37 -6.92 29.70
CA ALA A 684 16.84 -6.35 28.46
C ALA A 684 15.96 -7.34 27.67
N ILE A 685 16.25 -8.63 27.76
CA ILE A 685 15.40 -9.69 27.19
C ILE A 685 14.08 -9.75 27.93
N LEU A 686 14.08 -9.71 29.27
CA LEU A 686 12.87 -9.69 30.09
C LEU A 686 11.99 -8.47 29.74
N ASP A 687 12.58 -7.28 29.65
CA ASP A 687 11.88 -6.06 29.24
C ASP A 687 11.26 -6.23 27.84
N ALA A 688 12.01 -6.79 26.88
CA ALA A 688 11.50 -7.04 25.53
C ALA A 688 10.39 -8.11 25.47
N VAL A 689 10.32 -9.03 26.44
CA VAL A 689 9.21 -9.98 26.60
C VAL A 689 7.98 -9.26 27.15
N ALA A 690 8.15 -8.48 28.22
CA ALA A 690 7.07 -7.77 28.87
C ALA A 690 6.47 -6.71 27.92
N GLU A 691 7.31 -5.85 27.35
CA GLU A 691 6.91 -4.70 26.55
C GLU A 691 6.77 -5.03 25.07
N ARG A 692 5.53 -4.99 24.58
CA ARG A 692 5.25 -5.17 23.14
C ARG A 692 5.83 -4.01 22.33
N ALA A 693 6.38 -4.29 21.16
CA ALA A 693 6.83 -3.25 20.24
C ALA A 693 5.67 -2.28 19.88
N PRO A 694 5.89 -0.95 19.84
CA PRO A 694 4.89 0.04 19.43
C PRO A 694 4.36 -0.13 17.99
N SER A 695 5.20 -0.63 17.08
CA SER A 695 4.89 -0.89 15.68
C SER A 695 5.30 -2.31 15.25
N GLY A 696 5.05 -2.65 13.99
CA GLY A 696 5.34 -3.98 13.46
C GLY A 696 4.54 -5.06 14.19
N ILE A 697 3.28 -4.77 14.55
CA ILE A 697 2.44 -5.57 15.46
C ILE A 697 2.36 -7.04 15.03
N MET A 698 2.31 -7.31 13.72
CA MET A 698 2.33 -8.67 13.16
C MET A 698 3.56 -9.51 13.56
N PHE A 699 4.68 -8.86 13.85
CA PHE A 699 5.95 -9.50 14.21
C PHE A 699 6.30 -9.31 15.68
N SER A 700 5.48 -8.58 16.45
CA SER A 700 5.81 -8.20 17.83
C SER A 700 5.91 -9.39 18.80
N ASP A 701 5.31 -10.54 18.47
CA ASP A 701 5.35 -11.74 19.33
C ASP A 701 6.58 -12.61 19.15
N GLY A 702 7.33 -12.46 18.04
CA GLY A 702 8.48 -13.29 17.73
C GLY A 702 9.55 -13.20 18.82
N ILE A 703 10.03 -12.00 19.10
CA ILE A 703 11.04 -11.77 20.14
C ILE A 703 10.53 -12.12 21.54
N ARG A 704 9.25 -11.86 21.82
CA ARG A 704 8.64 -12.07 23.15
C ARG A 704 8.57 -13.54 23.49
N THR A 705 8.06 -14.35 22.56
CA THR A 705 7.95 -15.80 22.76
C THR A 705 9.32 -16.48 22.78
N LYS A 706 10.29 -15.99 22.00
CA LYS A 706 11.68 -16.46 22.01
C LYS A 706 12.43 -16.12 23.29
N GLY A 707 12.31 -14.87 23.77
CA GLY A 707 12.87 -14.45 25.05
C GLY A 707 12.25 -15.20 26.22
N LEU A 708 10.93 -15.39 26.21
CA LEU A 708 10.22 -16.16 27.23
C LEU A 708 10.71 -17.61 27.27
N ALA A 709 10.86 -18.26 26.11
CA ALA A 709 11.38 -19.63 26.03
C ALA A 709 12.82 -19.74 26.57
N LEU A 710 13.69 -18.76 26.28
CA LEU A 710 15.04 -18.70 26.82
C LEU A 710 15.03 -18.57 28.35
N LEU A 711 14.28 -17.60 28.88
CA LEU A 711 14.21 -17.33 30.32
C LEU A 711 13.64 -18.53 31.08
N ALA A 712 12.61 -19.18 30.51
CA ALA A 712 11.98 -20.36 31.08
C ALA A 712 12.90 -21.58 31.08
N LYS A 713 13.67 -21.81 30.00
CA LYS A 713 14.71 -22.86 29.91
C LYS A 713 15.72 -22.78 31.06
N HIS A 714 15.99 -21.58 31.57
CA HIS A 714 16.93 -21.33 32.67
C HIS A 714 16.25 -21.05 34.02
N HIS A 715 14.94 -21.29 34.11
CA HIS A 715 14.13 -21.13 35.32
C HIS A 715 14.22 -19.73 35.96
N VAL A 716 14.28 -18.69 35.13
CA VAL A 716 14.30 -17.30 35.61
C VAL A 716 12.96 -16.97 36.27
N ALA A 717 12.99 -16.54 37.53
CA ALA A 717 11.81 -16.37 38.36
C ALA A 717 10.84 -15.32 37.79
N GLU A 718 11.38 -14.19 37.34
CA GLU A 718 10.65 -13.01 36.87
C GLU A 718 9.86 -13.29 35.57
N ALA A 719 10.28 -14.29 34.78
CA ALA A 719 9.62 -14.64 33.52
C ALA A 719 8.43 -15.62 33.70
N MET A 720 8.33 -16.28 34.86
CA MET A 720 7.26 -17.23 35.15
C MET A 720 5.86 -16.60 35.09
N PRO A 721 5.55 -15.46 35.75
CA PRO A 721 4.25 -14.81 35.61
C PRO A 721 3.97 -14.29 34.19
N LEU A 722 5.01 -13.86 33.46
CA LEU A 722 4.88 -13.37 32.08
C LEU A 722 4.33 -14.42 31.13
N CYS A 723 4.50 -15.71 31.42
CA CYS A 723 3.88 -16.80 30.66
C CYS A 723 2.36 -16.70 30.61
N LEU A 724 1.73 -16.00 31.56
CA LEU A 724 0.29 -15.73 31.57
C LEU A 724 -0.02 -14.30 31.13
N ASP A 725 0.78 -13.32 31.53
CA ASP A 725 0.52 -11.91 31.28
C ASP A 725 0.53 -11.57 29.78
N ILE A 726 1.36 -12.26 28.98
CA ILE A 726 1.51 -11.93 27.56
C ILE A 726 0.60 -12.75 26.63
N LEU A 727 -0.20 -13.68 27.16
CA LEU A 727 -1.07 -14.57 26.38
C LEU A 727 -2.04 -13.80 25.50
N ASP A 728 -2.73 -12.82 26.11
CA ASP A 728 -3.68 -11.93 25.44
C ASP A 728 -4.63 -12.72 24.54
N ILE A 729 -5.53 -13.48 25.17
CA ILE A 729 -6.38 -14.47 24.47
C ILE A 729 -7.42 -13.84 23.56
N GLU A 730 -7.64 -12.53 23.64
CA GLU A 730 -8.58 -11.81 22.77
C GLU A 730 -7.90 -11.29 21.49
N ARG A 731 -6.62 -10.92 21.57
CA ARG A 731 -5.90 -10.29 20.45
C ARG A 731 -5.69 -11.22 19.26
N TRP A 732 -5.75 -10.63 18.06
CA TRP A 732 -5.39 -11.29 16.81
C TRP A 732 -4.04 -12.03 16.86
N GLY A 733 -3.90 -13.09 16.05
CA GLY A 733 -2.65 -13.86 15.94
C GLY A 733 -2.28 -14.67 17.18
N LYS A 734 -3.22 -14.91 18.09
CA LYS A 734 -3.01 -15.55 19.41
C LYS A 734 -2.45 -16.97 19.37
N ASN A 735 -2.73 -17.76 18.33
CA ASN A 735 -2.50 -19.21 18.36
C ASN A 735 -1.04 -19.59 18.65
N GLY A 736 -0.10 -18.99 17.91
CA GLY A 736 1.33 -19.25 18.11
C GLY A 736 1.82 -18.70 19.45
N ARG A 737 1.31 -17.53 19.86
CA ARG A 737 1.66 -16.87 21.12
C ARG A 737 1.22 -17.70 22.33
N ILE A 738 -0.05 -18.09 22.41
CA ILE A 738 -0.59 -18.91 23.49
C ILE A 738 0.21 -20.21 23.59
N MET A 739 0.41 -20.90 22.47
CA MET A 739 1.16 -22.16 22.45
C MET A 739 2.61 -21.98 22.93
N GLY A 740 3.29 -20.93 22.50
CA GLY A 740 4.65 -20.60 22.96
C GLY A 740 4.72 -20.33 24.46
N CYS A 741 3.76 -19.57 25.00
CA CYS A 741 3.70 -19.24 26.41
C CYS A 741 3.41 -20.46 27.29
N LEU A 742 2.47 -21.33 26.89
CA LEU A 742 2.18 -22.57 27.61
C LEU A 742 3.38 -23.53 27.62
N LYS A 743 4.09 -23.64 26.49
CA LYS A 743 5.32 -24.45 26.41
C LYS A 743 6.43 -23.90 27.31
N ALA A 744 6.59 -22.58 27.38
CA ALA A 744 7.54 -21.96 28.30
C ALA A 744 7.14 -22.25 29.76
N LEU A 745 5.87 -22.04 30.13
CA LEU A 745 5.37 -22.31 31.48
C LEU A 745 5.60 -23.76 31.92
N GLN A 746 5.44 -24.72 31.00
CA GLN A 746 5.61 -26.15 31.27
C GLN A 746 7.01 -26.50 31.83
N SER A 747 8.04 -25.70 31.50
CA SER A 747 9.41 -25.91 32.00
C SER A 747 9.57 -25.63 33.49
N TYR A 748 8.71 -24.80 34.09
CA TYR A 748 8.78 -24.47 35.52
C TYR A 748 8.24 -25.57 36.44
N GLY A 749 7.51 -26.56 35.92
CA GLY A 749 6.99 -27.67 36.72
C GLY A 749 6.25 -27.21 37.99
N GLY A 750 6.53 -27.85 39.13
CA GLY A 750 5.95 -27.52 40.43
C GLY A 750 6.31 -26.12 40.95
N ALA A 751 7.35 -25.46 40.41
CA ALA A 751 7.69 -24.09 40.81
C ALA A 751 6.59 -23.09 40.42
N ALA A 752 5.76 -23.44 39.42
CA ALA A 752 4.61 -22.64 39.00
C ALA A 752 3.36 -22.80 39.87
N ARG A 753 3.42 -23.51 41.01
CA ARG A 753 2.31 -23.65 41.97
C ARG A 753 1.66 -22.31 42.37
N PRO A 754 2.41 -21.21 42.61
CA PRO A 754 1.80 -19.90 42.90
C PRO A 754 0.86 -19.38 41.80
N LEU A 755 1.00 -19.86 40.56
CA LEU A 755 0.16 -19.46 39.43
C LEU A 755 -1.09 -20.36 39.25
N LEU A 756 -1.26 -21.44 40.02
CA LEU A 756 -2.38 -22.37 39.89
C LEU A 756 -3.77 -21.70 39.83
N PRO A 757 -4.09 -20.70 40.69
CA PRO A 757 -5.37 -20.01 40.60
C PRO A 757 -5.60 -19.34 39.23
N ARG A 758 -4.56 -18.69 38.70
CA ARG A 758 -4.62 -18.03 37.38
C ARG A 758 -4.70 -19.04 36.23
N LEU A 759 -4.08 -20.21 36.37
CA LEU A 759 -4.13 -21.29 35.37
C LEU A 759 -5.53 -21.91 35.25
N LEU A 760 -6.17 -22.16 36.40
CA LEU A 760 -7.54 -22.68 36.45
C LEU A 760 -8.53 -21.66 35.86
N GLU A 761 -8.30 -20.37 36.10
CA GLU A 761 -9.11 -19.32 35.49
C GLU A 761 -8.89 -19.24 33.97
N LEU A 762 -7.64 -19.29 33.50
CA LEU A 762 -7.33 -19.32 32.07
C LEU A 762 -7.99 -20.53 31.37
N GLU A 763 -8.04 -21.70 32.01
CA GLU A 763 -8.71 -22.87 31.45
C GLU A 763 -10.20 -22.60 31.19
N LYS A 764 -10.89 -21.99 32.16
CA LYS A 764 -12.29 -21.58 32.01
C LYS A 764 -12.45 -20.57 30.88
N GLN A 765 -11.56 -19.58 30.82
CA GLN A 765 -11.59 -18.56 29.77
C GLN A 765 -11.41 -19.17 28.38
N LEU A 766 -10.42 -20.05 28.18
CA LEU A 766 -10.19 -20.71 26.90
C LEU A 766 -11.35 -21.62 26.49
N ALA A 767 -11.94 -22.34 27.45
CA ALA A 767 -13.10 -23.20 27.21
C ALA A 767 -14.36 -22.40 26.81
N ASN A 768 -14.55 -21.22 27.39
CA ASN A 768 -15.69 -20.34 27.14
C ASN A 768 -15.45 -19.31 26.02
N HIS A 769 -14.23 -19.26 25.47
CA HIS A 769 -13.87 -18.29 24.45
C HIS A 769 -14.65 -18.55 23.16
N ARG A 770 -15.00 -17.48 22.43
CA ARG A 770 -15.77 -17.56 21.17
C ARG A 770 -15.11 -18.45 20.10
N GLU A 771 -13.79 -18.61 20.16
CA GLU A 771 -12.97 -19.47 19.28
C GLU A 771 -12.52 -20.78 19.97
N ALA A 772 -13.23 -21.26 21.00
CA ALA A 772 -12.83 -22.42 21.83
C ALA A 772 -12.48 -23.67 21.02
N LYS A 773 -13.21 -23.95 19.92
CA LYS A 773 -12.91 -25.09 19.03
C LYS A 773 -11.49 -25.03 18.45
N MET A 774 -11.04 -23.84 18.08
CA MET A 774 -9.70 -23.63 17.54
C MET A 774 -8.64 -23.65 18.65
N LEU A 775 -9.01 -23.21 19.86
CA LEU A 775 -8.14 -23.17 21.04
C LEU A 775 -8.08 -24.49 21.81
N GLN A 776 -8.82 -25.52 21.39
CA GLN A 776 -8.86 -26.82 22.07
C GLN A 776 -7.46 -27.42 22.32
N PRO A 777 -6.51 -27.43 21.36
CA PRO A 777 -5.16 -27.92 21.61
C PRO A 777 -4.42 -27.15 22.72
N HIS A 778 -4.71 -25.86 22.87
CA HIS A 778 -4.14 -25.01 23.93
C HIS A 778 -4.75 -25.35 25.29
N THR A 779 -6.08 -25.53 25.35
CA THR A 779 -6.79 -25.94 26.58
C THR A 779 -6.32 -27.31 27.07
N GLU A 780 -6.12 -28.27 26.16
CA GLU A 780 -5.59 -29.60 26.49
C GLU A 780 -4.17 -29.54 27.03
N LEU A 781 -3.29 -28.73 26.42
CA LEU A 781 -1.94 -28.51 26.94
C LEU A 781 -1.98 -27.85 28.33
N LEU A 782 -2.84 -26.85 28.54
CA LEU A 782 -3.00 -26.18 29.83
C LEU A 782 -3.43 -27.16 30.93
N ARG A 783 -4.40 -28.05 30.67
CA ARG A 783 -4.81 -29.12 31.61
C ARG A 783 -3.64 -30.01 32.00
N LYS A 784 -2.82 -30.42 31.03
CA LYS A 784 -1.60 -31.21 31.28
C LYS A 784 -0.59 -30.45 32.15
N ILE A 785 -0.43 -29.15 31.91
CA ILE A 785 0.43 -28.29 32.73
C ILE A 785 -0.10 -28.22 34.17
N ILE A 786 -1.39 -27.94 34.37
CA ILE A 786 -2.01 -27.88 35.71
C ILE A 786 -1.81 -29.19 36.48
N ALA A 787 -2.04 -30.33 35.83
CA ALA A 787 -1.84 -31.64 36.44
C ALA A 787 -0.37 -31.84 36.87
N LYS A 788 0.59 -31.48 36.00
CA LYS A 788 2.02 -31.58 36.30
C LYS A 788 2.42 -30.65 37.45
N VAL A 789 1.96 -29.40 37.47
CA VAL A 789 2.27 -28.43 38.54
C VAL A 789 1.78 -28.92 39.91
N LYS A 790 0.62 -29.57 39.96
CA LYS A 790 0.07 -30.17 41.19
C LYS A 790 0.87 -31.39 41.65
N ALA A 791 1.27 -32.25 40.72
CA ALA A 791 1.90 -33.54 41.03
C ALA A 791 3.42 -33.45 41.25
N ASP A 792 4.09 -32.43 40.73
CA ASP A 792 5.55 -32.30 40.79
C ASP A 792 6.01 -31.96 42.21
N THR A 793 6.60 -32.95 42.90
CA THR A 793 7.11 -32.86 44.28
C THR A 793 8.56 -32.37 44.36
N ASN A 794 9.28 -32.26 43.24
CA ASN A 794 10.68 -31.82 43.19
C ASN A 794 10.85 -30.69 42.16
N PRO A 795 10.32 -29.49 42.46
CA PRO A 795 10.29 -28.39 41.51
C PRO A 795 11.70 -27.88 41.18
N PRO A 796 11.93 -27.36 39.95
CA PRO A 796 13.19 -26.72 39.61
C PRO A 796 13.44 -25.49 40.48
N LYS A 797 14.70 -25.27 40.88
CA LYS A 797 15.11 -24.08 41.62
C LYS A 797 15.03 -22.85 40.69
N LEU A 798 14.23 -21.87 41.10
CA LEU A 798 14.15 -20.58 40.41
C LEU A 798 15.41 -19.75 40.67
N ARG A 799 15.78 -18.92 39.69
CA ARG A 799 16.93 -18.02 39.74
C ARG A 799 16.43 -16.60 39.50
N SER A 800 16.71 -15.65 40.38
CA SER A 800 16.41 -14.24 40.10
C SER A 800 17.47 -13.65 39.17
N ILE A 801 17.06 -12.77 38.25
CA ILE A 801 18.01 -12.00 37.43
C ILE A 801 19.00 -11.21 38.30
N LYS A 802 18.63 -10.77 39.50
CA LYS A 802 19.56 -10.06 40.41
C LYS A 802 20.65 -10.97 40.99
N GLU A 803 20.37 -12.27 41.11
CA GLU A 803 21.28 -13.29 41.63
C GLU A 803 22.14 -13.91 40.52
N LEU A 804 21.72 -13.71 39.27
CA LEU A 804 22.43 -14.03 38.06
C LEU A 804 23.35 -12.86 37.73
#